data_AF-A0A8J5Y2Z2-F1
#
_entry.id   AF-A0A8J5Y2Z2-F1
#
_cell.length_a   1.000
_cell.length_b   1.000
_cell.length_c   1.000
_cell.angle_alpha   90.00
_cell.angle_beta   90.00
_cell.angle_gamma   90.00
#
_symmetry.space_group_name_H-M   'P 1'
#
loop_
_entity.id
_entity.type
_entity.pdbx_description
1 polymer ?
#
loop_
_entity_poly.entity_id
_entity_poly.type
_entity_poly.pdbx_seq_one_letter_code
_entity_poly.pdbx_strand_id
1 'polypeptide(L)'
;MASRVSELPDALQLRILSFVAGCAPPPPAPPVAAGRAPGDGRAATRVSERARELAAELASRGHASSTCYLEEPAARAIRALAERHVDSGQLRPARVGQSHAAHEDANARADSISWMRFADHVELDPLAASLRELCAASAMDGGEPLELPRSAMLARYPQHSAGYTAHRDASALTEHRRLTAIFYLNEEWGPADGGELVLHAEATPGTDATTPDACAHASAADGRAAVAAAAMMRPTTLRVPPAWNSMCVFESRMLHEVLPNGPRPRLALTTWLQRQQEPPIAPPLAEAVSKPSNAASELPTIFVSVPAYRDPETQHTLHDLFARAAHPDRVSVGLVWQGDTETGADAHCFVRPLPPAWAARVRTHWMHFREARGPTLARALAQRLWRGESHHLQIDSHSRFVPGWDEALLEQLAHAEHDAAARARATSADRAFEPKVIITTYPAWYVRPDLRSQDERPPLMCARAVGAGAFGADGLLRLKARTLRQRPERPVPSLFWAAGFAFSRSSVIHDVPYDAQLPFLFFGEETAMGARLWTSGYDFYAPTRNLVFHLWDRSYRQTFWQLADERDDKPRSVARVHALLEGKAELPPSAESVGAASDVPAPTALGLGSARTLGQYEAWCGISFRQRTASQRAALGGQPSEVYFSSASDACP
;
A
#
# COMPACT_ATOMS: atom_id res chain seq x y z
N MET A 1 -32.16 34.21 -0.48
CA MET A 1 -32.27 32.76 -0.20
C MET A 1 -33.61 32.42 0.46
N ALA A 2 -34.00 33.11 1.54
CA ALA A 2 -35.27 32.87 2.25
C ALA A 2 -36.54 33.00 1.39
N SER A 3 -36.60 33.93 0.43
CA SER A 3 -37.78 34.13 -0.42
C SER A 3 -37.99 33.08 -1.53
N ARG A 4 -37.04 32.17 -1.75
CA ARG A 4 -37.13 31.11 -2.77
C ARG A 4 -37.41 29.72 -2.18
N VAL A 5 -37.46 29.60 -0.85
CA VAL A 5 -37.70 28.31 -0.17
C VAL A 5 -39.20 28.02 -0.06
N SER A 6 -40.03 29.05 0.01
CA SER A 6 -41.50 28.95 0.10
C SER A 6 -42.18 28.47 -1.20
N GLU A 7 -41.44 28.39 -2.31
CA GLU A 7 -41.94 27.92 -3.61
C GLU A 7 -41.63 26.44 -3.87
N LEU A 8 -40.94 25.77 -2.94
CA LEU A 8 -40.57 24.35 -3.06
C LEU A 8 -41.64 23.43 -2.45
N PRO A 9 -41.76 22.16 -2.92
CA PRO A 9 -42.66 21.19 -2.32
C PRO A 9 -42.35 20.94 -0.83
N ASP A 10 -43.39 20.70 -0.01
CA ASP A 10 -43.28 20.57 1.47
C ASP A 10 -42.22 19.56 1.95
N ALA A 11 -42.04 18.45 1.22
CA ALA A 11 -41.03 17.44 1.51
C ALA A 11 -39.58 17.96 1.36
N LEU A 12 -39.36 18.96 0.51
CA LEU A 12 -38.08 19.64 0.30
C LEU A 12 -37.88 20.80 1.28
N GLN A 13 -38.96 21.49 1.67
CA GLN A 13 -38.91 22.51 2.72
C GLN A 13 -38.50 21.91 4.07
N LEU A 14 -39.04 20.74 4.43
CA LEU A 14 -38.70 20.03 5.68
C LEU A 14 -37.23 19.55 5.73
N ARG A 15 -36.64 19.18 4.58
CA ARG A 15 -35.22 18.81 4.47
C ARG A 15 -34.27 20.01 4.54
N ILE A 16 -34.72 21.18 4.08
CA ILE A 16 -33.92 22.42 4.16
C ILE A 16 -33.97 22.98 5.59
N LEU A 17 -35.12 22.91 6.26
CA LEU A 17 -35.26 23.32 7.66
C LEU A 17 -34.49 22.40 8.62
N SER A 18 -34.40 21.09 8.35
CA SER A 18 -33.53 20.19 9.14
C SER A 18 -32.03 20.44 8.93
N PHE A 19 -31.64 20.99 7.78
CA PHE A 19 -30.26 21.38 7.48
C PHE A 19 -29.84 22.68 8.17
N VAL A 20 -30.78 23.61 8.39
CA VAL A 20 -30.51 24.89 9.07
C VAL A 20 -30.54 24.75 10.60
N ALA A 21 -31.33 23.83 11.15
CA ALA A 21 -31.37 23.55 12.59
C ALA A 21 -30.17 22.73 13.12
N GLY A 22 -29.34 22.15 12.23
CA GLY A 22 -28.15 21.38 12.59
C GLY A 22 -26.84 22.20 12.67
N CYS A 23 -26.89 23.50 12.39
CA CYS A 23 -25.73 24.38 12.36
C CYS A 23 -25.74 25.36 13.56
N ALA A 24 -25.56 24.83 14.76
CA ALA A 24 -25.04 25.64 15.87
C ALA A 24 -23.51 25.48 15.90
N PRO A 25 -22.71 26.56 15.81
CA PRO A 25 -21.27 26.45 15.98
C PRO A 25 -20.96 25.94 17.41
N PRO A 26 -19.93 25.08 17.58
CA PRO A 26 -19.49 24.70 18.92
C PRO A 26 -19.07 25.94 19.71
N PRO A 27 -19.27 25.98 21.04
CA PRO A 27 -18.82 27.11 21.85
C PRO A 27 -17.30 27.29 21.70
N PRO A 28 -16.79 28.54 21.74
CA PRO A 28 -15.37 28.81 21.58
C PRO A 28 -14.57 28.09 22.67
N ALA A 29 -13.48 27.45 22.27
CA ALA A 29 -12.54 26.82 23.18
C ALA A 29 -12.05 27.84 24.23
N PRO A 30 -11.94 27.46 25.51
CA PRO A 30 -11.37 28.34 26.52
C PRO A 30 -9.93 28.70 26.13
N PRO A 31 -9.46 29.91 26.48
CA PRO A 31 -8.12 30.36 26.12
C PRO A 31 -7.08 29.37 26.67
N VAL A 32 -6.13 29.01 25.81
CA VAL A 32 -4.95 28.23 26.17
C VAL A 32 -4.24 28.97 27.29
N ALA A 33 -4.38 28.45 28.52
CA ALA A 33 -3.59 28.91 29.64
C ALA A 33 -2.13 28.62 29.34
N ALA A 34 -1.35 29.70 29.18
CA ALA A 34 0.09 29.66 29.22
C ALA A 34 0.54 29.06 30.56
N GLY A 35 1.47 28.10 30.50
CA GLY A 35 2.16 27.54 31.65
C GLY A 35 1.42 26.39 32.33
N ARG A 36 1.65 25.16 31.88
CA ARG A 36 1.49 23.98 32.76
C ARG A 36 2.76 23.82 33.58
N ALA A 37 2.59 23.87 34.90
CA ALA A 37 3.57 23.41 35.86
C ALA A 37 3.98 21.95 35.55
N PRO A 38 5.21 21.54 35.87
CA PRO A 38 5.66 20.17 35.64
C PRO A 38 4.77 19.22 36.42
N GLY A 39 3.99 18.41 35.69
CA GLY A 39 3.32 17.25 36.26
C GLY A 39 4.37 16.29 36.82
N ASP A 40 4.03 15.66 37.93
CA ASP A 40 4.92 14.88 38.80
C ASP A 40 5.75 13.86 38.00
N GLY A 41 7.04 14.17 37.78
CA GLY A 41 7.92 13.42 36.88
C GLY A 41 8.05 11.94 37.22
N ARG A 42 7.73 11.55 38.46
CA ARG A 42 7.75 10.16 38.97
C ARG A 42 6.73 9.23 38.32
N ALA A 43 5.56 9.73 37.92
CA ALA A 43 4.51 8.91 37.31
C ALA A 43 4.86 8.50 35.88
N ALA A 44 5.43 9.42 35.09
CA ALA A 44 5.94 9.12 33.76
C ALA A 44 7.13 8.13 33.80
N THR A 45 7.97 8.20 34.84
CA THR A 45 9.07 7.24 35.05
C THR A 45 8.56 5.83 35.30
N ARG A 46 7.54 5.65 36.16
CA ARG A 46 6.99 4.32 36.53
C ARG A 46 6.31 3.60 35.36
N VAL A 47 5.52 4.31 34.55
CA VAL A 47 4.87 3.70 33.37
C VAL A 47 5.91 3.28 32.32
N SER A 48 7.01 4.03 32.22
CA SER A 48 8.13 3.69 31.34
C SER A 48 8.92 2.49 31.87
N GLU A 49 9.14 2.39 33.19
CA GLU A 49 9.77 1.22 33.83
C GLU A 49 8.97 -0.05 33.56
N ARG A 50 7.65 -0.03 33.77
CA ARG A 50 6.76 -1.17 33.49
C ARG A 50 6.77 -1.61 32.03
N ALA A 51 6.84 -0.66 31.08
CA ALA A 51 6.95 -1.00 29.67
C ALA A 51 8.26 -1.73 29.34
N ARG A 52 9.37 -1.36 29.99
CA ARG A 52 10.66 -2.06 29.85
C ARG A 52 10.67 -3.42 30.53
N GLU A 53 10.05 -3.55 31.70
CA GLU A 53 9.87 -4.84 32.39
C GLU A 53 9.07 -5.81 31.52
N LEU A 54 7.97 -5.35 30.92
CA LEU A 54 7.20 -6.14 29.96
C LEU A 54 8.05 -6.57 28.78
N ALA A 55 8.86 -5.67 28.18
CA ALA A 55 9.73 -6.02 27.06
C ALA A 55 10.75 -7.12 27.43
N ALA A 56 11.37 -7.01 28.62
CA ALA A 56 12.34 -7.98 29.10
C ALA A 56 11.71 -9.36 29.35
N GLU A 57 10.52 -9.40 29.97
CA GLU A 57 9.77 -10.65 30.15
C GLU A 57 9.36 -11.26 28.81
N LEU A 58 8.89 -10.43 27.88
CA LEU A 58 8.48 -10.85 26.55
C LEU A 58 9.62 -11.54 25.79
N ALA A 59 10.82 -10.97 25.84
CA ALA A 59 12.02 -11.54 25.20
C ALA A 59 12.38 -12.92 25.77
N SER A 60 12.07 -13.18 27.04
CA SER A 60 12.40 -14.45 27.71
C SER A 60 11.32 -15.53 27.57
N ARG A 61 10.03 -15.16 27.47
CA ARG A 61 8.88 -16.08 27.59
C ARG A 61 7.89 -16.03 26.43
N GLY A 62 8.04 -15.09 25.49
CA GLY A 62 7.09 -14.82 24.41
C GLY A 62 5.76 -14.19 24.86
N HIS A 63 5.60 -13.94 26.16
CA HIS A 63 4.44 -13.27 26.77
C HIS A 63 4.84 -12.61 28.09
N ALA A 64 4.10 -11.57 28.48
CA ALA A 64 4.30 -10.79 29.69
C ALA A 64 2.97 -10.20 30.16
N SER A 65 2.81 -9.99 31.47
CA SER A 65 1.62 -9.36 32.02
C SER A 65 1.95 -8.49 33.22
N SER A 66 1.31 -7.33 33.32
CA SER A 66 1.45 -6.41 34.45
C SER A 66 0.09 -6.03 35.00
N THR A 67 -0.05 -6.05 36.32
CA THR A 67 -1.22 -5.52 37.03
C THR A 67 -1.00 -4.07 37.42
N CYS A 68 -2.10 -3.33 37.65
CA CYS A 68 -2.09 -1.91 38.01
C CYS A 68 -1.23 -1.05 37.06
N TYR A 69 -1.29 -1.32 35.75
CA TYR A 69 -0.32 -0.92 34.74
C TYR A 69 -0.18 0.60 34.56
N LEU A 70 -1.29 1.32 34.43
CA LEU A 70 -1.32 2.78 34.36
C LEU A 70 -1.63 3.39 35.73
N GLU A 71 -1.36 4.69 35.88
CA GLU A 71 -1.84 5.44 37.03
C GLU A 71 -3.38 5.49 37.05
N GLU A 72 -3.95 5.44 38.24
CA GLU A 72 -5.39 5.29 38.44
C GLU A 72 -6.25 6.32 37.69
N PRO A 73 -5.90 7.63 37.66
CA PRO A 73 -6.68 8.61 36.88
C PRO A 73 -6.68 8.33 35.37
N ALA A 74 -5.57 7.82 34.83
CA ALA A 74 -5.45 7.50 33.40
C ALA A 74 -6.29 6.26 33.06
N ALA A 75 -6.21 5.20 33.87
CA ALA A 75 -7.02 4.00 33.68
C ALA A 75 -8.53 4.32 33.74
N ARG A 76 -8.95 5.18 34.67
CA ARG A 76 -10.34 5.65 34.78
C ARG A 76 -10.78 6.49 33.57
N ALA A 77 -9.93 7.37 33.06
CA ALA A 77 -10.24 8.15 31.86
C ALA A 77 -10.47 7.26 30.62
N ILE A 78 -9.63 6.24 30.43
CA ILE A 78 -9.77 5.26 29.34
C ILE A 78 -11.04 4.44 29.51
N ARG A 79 -11.37 4.00 30.72
CA ARG A 79 -12.62 3.30 31.02
C ARG A 79 -13.85 4.15 30.67
N ALA A 80 -13.87 5.41 31.10
CA ALA A 80 -14.98 6.32 30.78
C ALA A 80 -15.11 6.56 29.27
N LEU A 81 -14.00 6.64 28.53
CA LEU A 81 -14.01 6.73 27.06
C LEU A 81 -14.62 5.47 26.43
N ALA A 82 -14.22 4.29 26.91
CA ALA A 82 -14.75 3.01 26.43
C ALA A 82 -16.27 2.92 26.68
N GLU A 83 -16.75 3.32 27.85
CA GLU A 83 -18.17 3.34 28.20
C GLU A 83 -18.96 4.28 27.29
N ARG A 84 -18.47 5.50 27.02
CA ARG A 84 -19.13 6.40 26.06
C ARG A 84 -19.24 5.80 24.66
N HIS A 85 -18.23 5.06 24.21
CA HIS A 85 -18.30 4.36 22.92
C HIS A 85 -19.32 3.23 22.93
N VAL A 86 -19.40 2.47 24.03
CA VAL A 86 -20.43 1.45 24.23
C VAL A 86 -21.83 2.06 24.18
N ASP A 87 -22.06 3.14 24.93
CA ASP A 87 -23.37 3.80 25.05
C ASP A 87 -23.80 4.49 23.76
N SER A 88 -22.85 4.93 22.93
CA SER A 88 -23.12 5.56 21.64
C SER A 88 -23.67 4.59 20.57
N GLY A 89 -23.66 3.28 20.83
CA GLY A 89 -24.12 2.25 19.88
C GLY A 89 -23.19 2.04 18.68
N GLN A 90 -21.93 2.52 18.75
CA GLN A 90 -20.97 2.42 17.65
C GLN A 90 -20.32 1.03 17.53
N LEU A 91 -20.46 0.16 18.53
CA LEU A 91 -19.91 -1.20 18.50
C LEU A 91 -20.70 -2.09 17.55
N ARG A 92 -19.99 -2.88 16.77
CA ARG A 92 -20.57 -3.85 15.83
C ARG A 92 -20.18 -5.28 16.22
N PRO A 93 -21.06 -6.29 16.02
CA PRO A 93 -20.69 -7.69 16.22
C PRO A 93 -19.42 -8.05 15.46
N ALA A 94 -18.48 -8.71 16.12
CA ALA A 94 -17.24 -9.12 15.50
C ALA A 94 -17.46 -10.38 14.64
N ARG A 95 -16.70 -10.52 13.55
CA ARG A 95 -16.84 -11.60 12.57
C ARG A 95 -15.67 -12.57 12.62
N VAL A 96 -15.90 -13.85 12.32
CA VAL A 96 -14.87 -14.90 12.28
C VAL A 96 -14.74 -15.46 10.87
N GLY A 97 -13.51 -15.55 10.37
CA GLY A 97 -13.17 -16.14 9.09
C GLY A 97 -12.54 -15.17 8.10
N GLN A 98 -11.95 -15.72 7.04
CA GLN A 98 -11.41 -14.93 5.93
C GLN A 98 -12.54 -14.52 4.99
N SER A 99 -12.52 -13.24 4.58
CA SER A 99 -13.30 -12.70 3.47
C SER A 99 -14.78 -13.10 3.40
N HIS A 100 -15.09 -14.08 2.56
CA HIS A 100 -16.43 -14.54 2.19
C HIS A 100 -16.97 -15.66 3.07
N ALA A 101 -16.12 -16.26 3.92
CA ALA A 101 -16.55 -17.14 4.99
C ALA A 101 -16.66 -16.40 6.33
N ALA A 102 -16.41 -15.07 6.34
CA ALA A 102 -16.57 -14.24 7.53
C ALA A 102 -18.05 -14.10 7.86
N HIS A 103 -18.53 -14.97 8.73
CA HIS A 103 -19.88 -14.92 9.26
C HIS A 103 -19.83 -14.44 10.70
N GLU A 104 -20.96 -13.90 11.16
CA GLU A 104 -21.21 -13.75 12.59
C GLU A 104 -21.35 -15.17 13.14
N ASP A 105 -20.24 -15.73 13.61
CA ASP A 105 -20.25 -17.01 14.31
C ASP A 105 -20.14 -16.75 15.80
N ALA A 106 -21.30 -16.65 16.44
CA ALA A 106 -21.39 -16.53 17.89
C ALA A 106 -20.77 -17.74 18.63
N ASN A 107 -20.54 -18.87 17.94
CA ASN A 107 -19.81 -20.01 18.51
C ASN A 107 -18.30 -19.83 18.45
N ALA A 108 -17.78 -18.98 17.55
CA ALA A 108 -16.35 -18.77 17.40
C ALA A 108 -15.87 -17.50 18.12
N ARG A 109 -16.62 -16.38 18.08
CA ARG A 109 -16.42 -15.22 18.96
C ARG A 109 -17.73 -14.49 19.23
N ALA A 110 -17.91 -13.99 20.44
CA ALA A 110 -19.17 -13.39 20.88
C ALA A 110 -19.02 -11.92 21.37
N ASP A 111 -17.98 -11.21 20.92
CA ASP A 111 -17.75 -9.80 21.23
C ASP A 111 -18.25 -8.84 20.15
N SER A 112 -18.51 -7.60 20.56
CA SER A 112 -18.70 -6.45 19.67
C SER A 112 -17.49 -5.52 19.75
N ILE A 113 -17.08 -4.97 18.61
CA ILE A 113 -15.87 -4.16 18.49
C ILE A 113 -16.12 -2.76 17.93
N SER A 114 -15.24 -1.83 18.27
CA SER A 114 -15.10 -0.52 17.65
C SER A 114 -13.62 -0.14 17.56
N TRP A 115 -13.22 0.63 16.56
CA TRP A 115 -11.85 1.10 16.40
C TRP A 115 -11.72 2.54 16.87
N MET A 116 -10.75 2.80 17.74
CA MET A 116 -10.47 4.13 18.29
C MET A 116 -9.07 4.57 17.89
N ARG A 117 -8.98 5.73 17.23
CA ARG A 117 -7.70 6.33 16.83
C ARG A 117 -7.05 7.00 18.03
N PHE A 118 -5.77 6.73 18.26
CA PHE A 118 -5.02 7.35 19.37
C PHE A 118 -5.01 8.87 19.27
N ALA A 119 -4.89 9.42 18.06
CA ALA A 119 -4.84 10.86 17.83
C ALA A 119 -6.16 11.60 18.13
N ASP A 120 -7.28 10.88 18.15
CA ASP A 120 -8.62 11.47 18.29
C ASP A 120 -9.08 11.49 19.77
N HIS A 121 -8.33 10.83 20.67
CA HIS A 121 -8.70 10.63 22.07
C HIS A 121 -7.52 10.84 23.01
N VAL A 122 -7.48 12.01 23.65
CA VAL A 122 -6.44 12.40 24.63
C VAL A 122 -6.38 11.43 25.83
N GLU A 123 -7.49 10.77 26.17
CA GLU A 123 -7.52 9.78 27.25
C GLU A 123 -6.64 8.56 26.96
N LEU A 124 -6.35 8.27 25.68
CA LEU A 124 -5.46 7.18 25.28
C LEU A 124 -3.98 7.56 25.29
N ASP A 125 -3.61 8.84 25.47
CA ASP A 125 -2.21 9.29 25.41
C ASP A 125 -1.28 8.57 26.40
N PRO A 126 -1.66 8.33 27.68
CA PRO A 126 -0.80 7.61 28.62
C PRO A 126 -0.52 6.17 28.16
N LEU A 127 -1.55 5.50 27.62
CA LEU A 127 -1.42 4.15 27.07
C LEU A 127 -0.55 4.14 25.81
N ALA A 128 -0.78 5.08 24.89
CA ALA A 128 -0.01 5.20 23.66
C ALA A 128 1.47 5.52 23.92
N ALA A 129 1.76 6.41 24.88
CA ALA A 129 3.14 6.71 25.30
C ALA A 129 3.84 5.46 25.85
N SER A 130 3.15 4.70 26.71
CA SER A 130 3.67 3.46 27.27
C SER A 130 3.93 2.38 26.21
N LEU A 131 3.03 2.22 25.25
CA LEU A 131 3.20 1.26 24.15
C LEU A 131 4.34 1.66 23.21
N ARG A 132 4.59 2.96 23.01
CA ARG A 132 5.77 3.42 22.25
C ARG A 132 7.08 3.10 22.99
N GLU A 133 7.10 3.26 24.31
CA GLU A 133 8.25 2.85 25.13
C GLU A 133 8.47 1.33 25.06
N LEU A 134 7.39 0.53 25.10
CA LEU A 134 7.45 -0.92 24.91
C LEU A 134 8.05 -1.28 23.54
N CYS A 135 7.64 -0.61 22.46
CA CYS A 135 8.24 -0.79 21.14
C CYS A 135 9.74 -0.45 21.13
N ALA A 136 10.13 0.67 21.74
CA ALA A 136 11.53 1.09 21.81
C ALA A 136 12.38 0.10 22.63
N ALA A 137 11.87 -0.35 23.78
CA ALA A 137 12.54 -1.33 24.63
C ALA A 137 12.67 -2.70 23.95
N SER A 138 11.67 -3.12 23.17
CA SER A 138 11.69 -4.37 22.41
C SER A 138 12.70 -4.38 21.25
N ALA A 139 13.17 -3.20 20.81
CA ALA A 139 14.18 -3.05 19.77
C ALA A 139 15.63 -3.04 20.30
N MET A 140 15.81 -2.99 21.63
CA MET A 140 17.13 -3.03 22.26
C MET A 140 17.76 -4.42 22.14
N ASP A 141 19.08 -4.52 22.29
CA ASP A 141 19.85 -5.78 22.27
C ASP A 141 19.66 -6.65 21.01
N GLY A 142 19.45 -6.01 19.85
CA GLY A 142 19.28 -6.70 18.56
C GLY A 142 17.86 -7.21 18.32
N GLY A 143 16.89 -6.80 19.15
CA GLY A 143 15.48 -7.03 18.94
C GLY A 143 14.93 -6.35 17.68
N GLU A 144 13.79 -6.83 17.19
CA GLU A 144 13.17 -6.32 15.98
C GLU A 144 12.50 -4.95 16.24
N PRO A 145 12.72 -3.92 15.40
CA PRO A 145 12.10 -2.62 15.61
C PRO A 145 10.58 -2.71 15.39
N LEU A 146 9.82 -2.16 16.33
CA LEU A 146 8.35 -2.20 16.34
C LEU A 146 7.74 -0.80 16.29
N GLU A 147 6.54 -0.69 15.72
CA GLU A 147 5.74 0.53 15.70
C GLU A 147 4.33 0.32 16.27
N LEU A 148 3.82 1.37 16.92
CA LEU A 148 2.45 1.45 17.41
C LEU A 148 1.51 1.85 16.25
N PRO A 149 0.47 1.06 15.93
CA PRO A 149 -0.54 1.45 14.95
C PRO A 149 -1.28 2.73 15.35
N ARG A 150 -1.97 3.35 14.39
CA ARG A 150 -2.76 4.57 14.63
C ARG A 150 -4.00 4.37 15.52
N SER A 151 -4.43 3.12 15.69
CA SER A 151 -5.69 2.78 16.38
C SER A 151 -5.54 1.60 17.32
N ALA A 152 -6.43 1.54 18.32
CA ALA A 152 -6.72 0.37 19.13
C ALA A 152 -8.15 -0.11 18.89
N MET A 153 -8.38 -1.41 18.99
CA MET A 153 -9.69 -2.02 18.94
C MET A 153 -10.26 -2.09 20.36
N LEU A 154 -11.37 -1.41 20.61
CA LEU A 154 -12.22 -1.63 21.78
C LEU A 154 -13.05 -2.88 21.55
N ALA A 155 -12.92 -3.88 22.42
CA ALA A 155 -13.75 -5.08 22.41
C ALA A 155 -14.65 -5.13 23.65
N ARG A 156 -15.93 -5.43 23.45
CA ARG A 156 -16.91 -5.68 24.51
C ARG A 156 -17.53 -7.05 24.33
N TYR A 157 -17.26 -7.95 25.26
CA TYR A 157 -18.00 -9.19 25.41
C TYR A 157 -19.22 -8.90 26.30
N PRO A 158 -20.45 -9.24 25.86
CA PRO A 158 -21.66 -9.06 26.65
C PRO A 158 -21.64 -9.95 27.91
N GLN A 159 -22.61 -9.76 28.80
CA GLN A 159 -22.83 -10.69 29.92
C GLN A 159 -23.14 -12.09 29.37
N HIS A 160 -22.64 -13.13 30.02
CA HIS A 160 -22.81 -14.52 29.61
C HIS A 160 -22.31 -14.81 28.18
N SER A 161 -21.21 -14.18 27.77
CA SER A 161 -20.62 -14.41 26.45
C SER A 161 -19.95 -15.78 26.37
N ALA A 162 -20.00 -16.40 25.19
CA ALA A 162 -19.30 -17.64 24.89
C ALA A 162 -17.77 -17.48 24.75
N GLY A 163 -17.24 -16.25 24.79
CA GLY A 163 -15.82 -15.98 24.67
C GLY A 163 -15.34 -15.94 23.21
N TYR A 164 -14.09 -16.35 22.98
CA TYR A 164 -13.46 -16.43 21.66
C TYR A 164 -12.61 -17.71 21.61
N THR A 165 -12.99 -18.63 20.73
CA THR A 165 -12.24 -19.87 20.42
C THR A 165 -10.76 -19.65 20.08
N ALA A 166 -9.96 -20.71 20.24
CA ALA A 166 -8.52 -20.69 20.02
C ALA A 166 -8.10 -20.22 18.61
N HIS A 167 -7.26 -19.18 18.55
CA HIS A 167 -6.78 -18.55 17.33
C HIS A 167 -5.37 -17.96 17.48
N ARG A 168 -4.80 -17.49 16.36
CA ARG A 168 -3.55 -16.71 16.32
C ARG A 168 -3.86 -15.37 15.66
N ASP A 169 -3.29 -14.29 16.20
CA ASP A 169 -3.52 -12.93 15.68
C ASP A 169 -2.71 -12.62 14.42
N ALA A 170 -1.57 -13.30 14.27
CA ALA A 170 -0.76 -13.30 13.08
C ALA A 170 -1.20 -14.44 12.14
N SER A 171 -1.45 -14.08 10.88
CA SER A 171 -1.78 -14.96 9.76
C SER A 171 -1.00 -14.52 8.53
N ALA A 172 -1.11 -15.23 7.41
CA ALA A 172 -0.49 -14.80 6.14
C ALA A 172 -0.94 -13.39 5.69
N LEU A 173 -2.12 -12.92 6.12
CA LEU A 173 -2.67 -11.58 5.83
C LEU A 173 -2.29 -10.53 6.89
N THR A 174 -1.90 -10.98 8.08
CA THR A 174 -1.58 -10.12 9.24
C THR A 174 -0.16 -10.38 9.75
N GLU A 175 0.74 -10.85 8.88
CA GLU A 175 2.12 -11.23 9.24
C GLU A 175 2.92 -10.05 9.82
N HIS A 176 2.54 -8.82 9.47
CA HIS A 176 3.09 -7.59 10.01
C HIS A 176 2.83 -7.42 11.52
N ARG A 177 1.80 -8.09 12.09
CA ARG A 177 1.51 -8.07 13.53
C ARG A 177 2.53 -8.94 14.26
N ARG A 178 3.36 -8.30 15.08
CA ARG A 178 4.42 -8.98 15.84
C ARG A 178 3.99 -9.27 17.26
N LEU A 179 3.49 -8.25 17.96
CA LEU A 179 3.03 -8.38 19.33
C LEU A 179 1.57 -7.96 19.44
N THR A 180 0.80 -8.71 20.22
CA THR A 180 -0.56 -8.33 20.64
C THR A 180 -0.47 -7.73 22.03
N ALA A 181 -0.99 -6.52 22.21
CA ALA A 181 -1.11 -5.86 23.50
C ALA A 181 -2.58 -5.66 23.85
N ILE A 182 -3.00 -6.17 25.02
CA ILE A 182 -4.37 -6.11 25.52
C ILE A 182 -4.39 -5.40 26.87
N PHE A 183 -5.06 -4.26 26.94
CA PHE A 183 -5.30 -3.50 28.16
C PHE A 183 -6.73 -3.75 28.68
N TYR A 184 -6.84 -4.28 29.90
CA TYR A 184 -8.10 -4.66 30.50
C TYR A 184 -8.69 -3.57 31.39
N LEU A 185 -10.02 -3.42 31.29
CA LEU A 185 -10.75 -2.32 31.89
C LEU A 185 -11.73 -2.77 32.97
N ASN A 186 -11.67 -4.01 33.47
CA ASN A 186 -12.77 -4.60 34.24
C ASN A 186 -12.60 -4.46 35.76
N GLU A 187 -13.36 -3.55 36.36
CA GLU A 187 -13.41 -3.34 37.81
C GLU A 187 -14.00 -4.56 38.54
N GLU A 188 -13.44 -4.84 39.73
CA GLU A 188 -13.93 -5.88 40.64
C GLU A 188 -14.13 -7.26 39.97
N TRP A 189 -13.14 -7.69 39.19
CA TRP A 189 -13.19 -8.97 38.45
C TRP A 189 -12.59 -10.11 39.27
N GLY A 190 -13.37 -11.16 39.55
CA GLY A 190 -12.94 -12.33 40.31
C GLY A 190 -12.98 -13.63 39.50
N PRO A 191 -12.50 -14.75 40.06
CA PRO A 191 -12.49 -16.05 39.37
C PRO A 191 -13.88 -16.54 38.93
N ALA A 192 -14.94 -16.13 39.62
CA ALA A 192 -16.32 -16.50 39.28
C ALA A 192 -16.86 -15.77 38.03
N ASP A 193 -16.22 -14.67 37.61
CA ASP A 193 -16.64 -13.89 36.45
C ASP A 193 -16.14 -14.46 35.11
N GLY A 194 -15.18 -15.40 35.13
CA GLY A 194 -14.60 -16.01 33.92
C GLY A 194 -13.88 -15.00 33.00
N GLY A 195 -13.92 -15.22 31.69
CA GLY A 195 -13.39 -14.28 30.70
C GLY A 195 -11.86 -14.22 30.57
N GLU A 196 -11.15 -15.19 31.16
CA GLU A 196 -9.69 -15.25 31.12
C GLU A 196 -9.17 -15.42 29.69
N LEU A 197 -8.04 -14.76 29.39
CA LEU A 197 -7.26 -15.06 28.22
C LEU A 197 -6.39 -16.29 28.51
N VAL A 198 -6.43 -17.28 27.65
CA VAL A 198 -5.65 -18.50 27.74
C VAL A 198 -4.57 -18.44 26.68
N LEU A 199 -3.31 -18.43 27.09
CA LEU A 199 -2.14 -18.47 26.21
C LEU A 199 -1.57 -19.88 26.18
N HIS A 200 -1.41 -20.46 25.00
CA HIS A 200 -0.80 -21.78 24.82
C HIS A 200 0.67 -21.62 24.42
N ALA A 201 1.58 -21.70 25.39
CA ALA A 201 3.02 -21.60 25.15
C ALA A 201 3.58 -22.95 24.66
N GLU A 202 4.44 -22.91 23.64
CA GLU A 202 5.19 -24.08 23.16
C GLU A 202 6.32 -24.41 24.15
N ALA A 203 6.51 -25.69 24.48
CA ALA A 203 7.53 -26.11 25.44
C ALA A 203 8.93 -25.88 24.86
N THR A 204 9.74 -25.05 25.51
CA THR A 204 11.18 -24.94 25.21
C THR A 204 11.88 -26.22 25.68
N PRO A 205 12.77 -26.86 24.90
CA PRO A 205 13.58 -27.96 25.41
C PRO A 205 14.46 -27.45 26.55
N GLY A 206 14.22 -27.91 27.78
CA GLY A 206 14.99 -27.52 28.94
C GLY A 206 16.43 -28.00 28.84
N THR A 207 17.37 -27.06 28.92
CA THR A 207 18.75 -27.30 29.35
C THR A 207 18.73 -27.63 30.85
N ASP A 208 18.37 -28.85 31.20
CA ASP A 208 18.65 -29.46 32.51
C ASP A 208 18.42 -30.97 32.42
N ALA A 209 19.36 -31.65 31.78
CA ALA A 209 19.61 -33.06 32.00
C ALA A 209 21.13 -33.22 32.13
N THR A 210 21.62 -33.06 33.36
CA THR A 210 22.90 -33.61 33.79
C THR A 210 22.90 -35.10 33.44
N THR A 211 23.67 -35.46 32.43
CA THR A 211 23.97 -36.86 32.10
C THR A 211 25.11 -37.30 33.01
N PRO A 212 24.95 -38.35 33.84
CA PRO A 212 26.10 -39.11 34.31
C PRO A 212 26.54 -40.06 33.21
N ASP A 213 27.84 -40.06 32.95
CA ASP A 213 28.57 -41.07 32.18
C ASP A 213 28.15 -42.51 32.53
N ALA A 214 27.81 -43.31 31.51
CA ALA A 214 28.04 -44.76 31.53
C ALA A 214 27.97 -45.38 30.10
N CYS A 215 29.15 -45.80 29.64
CA CYS A 215 29.50 -46.90 28.72
C CYS A 215 28.45 -47.57 27.80
N ALA A 216 28.81 -47.53 26.50
CA ALA A 216 29.11 -48.66 25.60
C ALA A 216 28.09 -49.81 25.35
N HIS A 217 27.87 -50.01 24.04
CA HIS A 217 27.39 -51.22 23.33
C HIS A 217 25.89 -51.58 23.41
N ALA A 218 25.15 -51.20 22.35
CA ALA A 218 24.19 -52.11 21.70
C ALA A 218 23.81 -51.62 20.30
N SER A 219 23.54 -52.58 19.41
CA SER A 219 23.35 -52.46 17.98
C SER A 219 22.02 -51.85 17.54
N ALA A 220 21.98 -51.49 16.26
CA ALA A 220 20.80 -51.10 15.48
C ALA A 220 19.54 -51.94 15.76
N ALA A 221 18.54 -51.31 16.36
CA ALA A 221 17.11 -51.56 16.23
C ALA A 221 16.34 -50.43 16.96
N ASP A 222 15.09 -50.20 16.54
CA ASP A 222 14.04 -49.43 17.24
C ASP A 222 13.91 -47.92 17.00
N GLY A 223 13.37 -47.59 15.82
CA GLY A 223 12.60 -46.36 15.55
C GLY A 223 11.27 -46.22 16.33
N ARG A 224 11.19 -46.79 17.55
CA ARG A 224 10.03 -46.66 18.45
C ARG A 224 10.32 -45.82 19.71
N ALA A 225 11.58 -45.53 20.02
CA ALA A 225 11.93 -44.68 21.16
C ALA A 225 11.74 -43.17 20.89
N ALA A 226 11.91 -42.72 19.63
CA ALA A 226 11.70 -41.31 19.24
C ALA A 226 10.23 -40.87 19.31
N VAL A 227 9.29 -41.81 19.20
CA VAL A 227 7.84 -41.53 19.28
C VAL A 227 7.35 -41.47 20.73
N ALA A 228 8.05 -42.09 21.67
CA ALA A 228 7.72 -42.01 23.10
C ALA A 228 8.22 -40.72 23.77
N ALA A 229 9.34 -40.13 23.29
CA ALA A 229 9.85 -38.86 23.81
C ALA A 229 8.99 -37.65 23.40
N ALA A 230 8.27 -37.72 22.28
CA ALA A 230 7.32 -36.69 21.84
C ALA A 230 6.00 -36.69 22.65
N ALA A 231 5.72 -37.74 23.43
CA ALA A 231 4.45 -37.92 24.14
C ALA A 231 4.41 -37.31 25.56
N MET A 232 5.45 -36.60 26.00
CA MET A 232 5.50 -35.96 27.34
C MET A 232 5.69 -34.45 27.35
N MET A 233 5.62 -33.75 26.21
CA MET A 233 5.55 -32.29 26.20
C MET A 233 4.10 -31.83 26.33
N ARG A 234 3.64 -31.58 27.57
CA ARG A 234 2.37 -30.87 27.78
C ARG A 234 2.57 -29.39 27.46
N PRO A 235 1.80 -28.78 26.54
CA PRO A 235 1.85 -27.33 26.33
C PRO A 235 1.52 -26.63 27.64
N THR A 236 2.36 -25.68 28.03
CA THR A 236 2.12 -24.91 29.26
C THR A 236 1.04 -23.89 28.93
N THR A 237 -0.10 -24.01 29.61
CA THR A 237 -1.24 -23.12 29.39
C THR A 237 -1.24 -22.05 30.49
N LEU A 238 -1.06 -20.79 30.12
CA LEU A 238 -1.14 -19.66 31.05
C LEU A 238 -2.54 -19.05 30.98
N ARG A 239 -3.17 -18.82 32.13
CA ARG A 239 -4.44 -18.10 32.25
C ARG A 239 -4.21 -16.70 32.79
N VAL A 240 -4.64 -15.70 32.03
CA VAL A 240 -4.52 -14.28 32.37
C VAL A 240 -5.91 -13.71 32.66
N PRO A 241 -6.22 -13.32 33.92
CA PRO A 241 -7.49 -12.73 34.26
C PRO A 241 -7.61 -11.33 33.63
N PRO A 242 -8.80 -10.93 33.10
CA PRO A 242 -8.98 -9.62 32.47
C PRO A 242 -9.21 -8.52 33.51
N ALA A 243 -8.37 -8.44 34.54
CA ALA A 243 -8.58 -7.62 35.72
C ALA A 243 -8.39 -6.11 35.43
N TRP A 244 -8.97 -5.27 36.30
CA TRP A 244 -8.84 -3.82 36.23
C TRP A 244 -7.39 -3.37 36.05
N ASN A 245 -7.19 -2.44 35.09
CA ASN A 245 -5.92 -1.76 34.88
C ASN A 245 -4.76 -2.76 34.74
N SER A 246 -4.96 -3.83 33.97
CA SER A 246 -3.92 -4.81 33.68
C SER A 246 -3.60 -4.84 32.20
N MET A 247 -2.34 -5.10 31.89
CA MET A 247 -1.81 -5.20 30.53
C MET A 247 -1.28 -6.61 30.31
N CYS A 248 -1.67 -7.23 29.20
CA CYS A 248 -1.07 -8.47 28.73
C CYS A 248 -0.48 -8.23 27.33
N VAL A 249 0.78 -8.61 27.15
CA VAL A 249 1.47 -8.54 25.87
C VAL A 249 1.99 -9.92 25.53
N PHE A 250 1.81 -10.38 24.29
CA PHE A 250 2.31 -11.67 23.83
C PHE A 250 2.60 -11.63 22.33
N GLU A 251 3.40 -12.59 21.85
CA GLU A 251 3.65 -12.72 20.42
C GLU A 251 2.33 -12.98 19.65
N SER A 252 2.04 -12.20 18.61
CA SER A 252 0.80 -12.37 17.84
C SER A 252 0.68 -13.74 17.16
N ARG A 253 1.79 -14.47 17.04
CA ARG A 253 1.81 -15.86 16.57
C ARG A 253 1.37 -16.85 17.63
N MET A 254 1.31 -16.51 18.90
CA MET A 254 0.93 -17.43 19.98
C MET A 254 -0.54 -17.83 19.84
N LEU A 255 -0.82 -19.14 19.99
CA LEU A 255 -2.18 -19.66 20.02
C LEU A 255 -2.84 -19.24 21.33
N HIS A 256 -4.04 -18.66 21.25
CA HIS A 256 -4.75 -18.18 22.42
C HIS A 256 -6.27 -18.19 22.25
N GLU A 257 -7.00 -18.26 23.36
CA GLU A 257 -8.47 -18.20 23.42
C GLU A 257 -8.94 -17.28 24.56
N VAL A 258 -10.18 -16.81 24.49
CA VAL A 258 -10.85 -16.07 25.57
C VAL A 258 -11.97 -16.96 26.11
N LEU A 259 -11.91 -17.30 27.39
CA LEU A 259 -12.93 -18.12 28.03
C LEU A 259 -14.27 -17.40 28.13
N PRO A 260 -15.39 -18.13 28.26
CA PRO A 260 -16.69 -17.54 28.55
C PRO A 260 -16.65 -16.64 29.80
N ASN A 261 -17.36 -15.51 29.77
CA ASN A 261 -17.55 -14.65 30.95
C ASN A 261 -18.96 -14.77 31.51
N GLY A 262 -19.08 -14.62 32.82
CA GLY A 262 -20.31 -14.74 33.60
C GLY A 262 -21.16 -13.45 33.56
N PRO A 263 -21.65 -12.96 34.72
CA PRO A 263 -22.70 -11.95 34.77
C PRO A 263 -22.24 -10.54 34.42
N ARG A 264 -20.94 -10.29 34.29
CA ARG A 264 -20.37 -8.96 34.01
C ARG A 264 -19.89 -8.87 32.56
N PRO A 265 -20.13 -7.75 31.84
CA PRO A 265 -19.56 -7.54 30.52
C PRO A 265 -18.04 -7.32 30.62
N ARG A 266 -17.28 -7.86 29.67
CA ARG A 266 -15.81 -7.76 29.63
C ARG A 266 -15.37 -6.75 28.58
N LEU A 267 -14.63 -5.74 29.01
CA LEU A 267 -14.05 -4.68 28.19
C LEU A 267 -12.52 -4.84 28.11
N ALA A 268 -12.00 -4.67 26.90
CA ALA A 268 -10.57 -4.66 26.63
C ALA A 268 -10.23 -3.73 25.46
N LEU A 269 -9.04 -3.14 25.51
CA LEU A 269 -8.42 -2.46 24.39
C LEU A 269 -7.29 -3.30 23.83
N THR A 270 -7.41 -3.69 22.57
CA THR A 270 -6.41 -4.51 21.88
C THR A 270 -5.71 -3.67 20.80
N THR A 271 -4.39 -3.72 20.75
CA THR A 271 -3.62 -3.22 19.61
C THR A 271 -2.54 -4.21 19.22
N TRP A 272 -2.12 -4.18 17.96
CA TRP A 272 -1.13 -5.11 17.41
C TRP A 272 0.10 -4.34 16.99
N LEU A 273 1.16 -4.38 17.79
CA LEU A 273 2.44 -3.72 17.49
C LEU A 273 3.05 -4.39 16.26
N GLN A 274 3.43 -3.57 15.29
CA GLN A 274 3.82 -4.03 13.97
C GLN A 274 5.32 -3.93 13.81
N ARG A 275 5.90 -4.77 12.95
CA ARG A 275 7.29 -4.55 12.50
C ARG A 275 7.38 -3.15 11.92
N GLN A 276 8.30 -2.32 12.42
CA GLN A 276 8.63 -1.06 11.75
C GLN A 276 8.97 -1.40 10.31
N GLN A 277 8.19 -0.90 9.36
CA GLN A 277 8.68 -0.81 8.01
C GLN A 277 9.92 0.08 8.09
N GLU A 278 11.08 -0.43 7.68
CA GLU A 278 12.25 0.43 7.53
C GLU A 278 11.79 1.68 6.79
N PRO A 279 12.03 2.90 7.33
CA PRO A 279 11.87 4.09 6.51
C PRO A 279 12.68 3.81 5.23
N PRO A 280 12.15 4.14 4.04
CA PRO A 280 12.92 3.99 2.83
C PRO A 280 14.26 4.66 3.11
N ILE A 281 15.36 3.89 3.06
CA ILE A 281 16.70 4.44 3.20
C ILE A 281 16.72 5.62 2.24
N ALA A 282 16.80 6.83 2.79
CA ALA A 282 17.03 8.01 1.97
C ALA A 282 18.26 7.64 1.15
N PRO A 283 18.19 7.64 -0.19
CA PRO A 283 19.32 7.20 -0.99
C PRO A 283 20.52 8.00 -0.52
N PRO A 284 21.66 7.34 -0.20
CA PRO A 284 22.85 8.08 0.17
C PRO A 284 23.09 9.13 -0.91
N LEU A 285 23.22 10.38 -0.48
CA LEU A 285 23.66 11.48 -1.32
C LEU A 285 24.88 11.01 -2.10
N ALA A 286 24.75 11.08 -3.42
CA ALA A 286 25.67 10.55 -4.41
C ALA A 286 27.14 10.51 -3.96
N GLU A 287 27.60 9.33 -3.56
CA GLU A 287 28.97 8.94 -3.84
C GLU A 287 28.93 8.09 -5.10
N ALA A 288 29.65 8.56 -6.13
CA ALA A 288 29.78 7.90 -7.41
C ALA A 288 30.15 6.43 -7.20
N VAL A 289 29.20 5.54 -7.47
CA VAL A 289 29.45 4.09 -7.51
C VAL A 289 30.47 3.86 -8.62
N SER A 290 31.72 3.68 -8.21
CA SER A 290 32.77 3.14 -9.05
C SER A 290 32.34 1.74 -9.51
N LYS A 291 32.36 1.52 -10.83
CA LYS A 291 32.00 0.24 -11.46
C LYS A 291 32.81 -0.90 -10.82
N PRO A 292 32.17 -1.96 -10.26
CA PRO A 292 32.90 -3.18 -10.02
C PRO A 292 33.14 -3.87 -11.37
N SER A 293 34.41 -3.96 -11.77
CA SER A 293 34.85 -4.89 -12.79
C SER A 293 35.03 -6.28 -12.17
N ASN A 294 34.15 -7.24 -12.47
CA ASN A 294 34.49 -8.57 -13.00
C ASN A 294 33.30 -9.53 -13.00
N ALA A 295 33.06 -10.10 -14.18
CA ALA A 295 32.51 -11.40 -14.51
C ALA A 295 32.02 -12.33 -13.37
N ALA A 296 30.72 -12.25 -13.07
CA ALA A 296 29.82 -13.39 -13.02
C ALA A 296 28.51 -12.94 -13.69
N SER A 297 28.01 -13.68 -14.69
CA SER A 297 26.82 -13.32 -15.46
C SER A 297 25.55 -13.47 -14.60
N GLU A 298 25.31 -12.54 -13.68
CA GLU A 298 24.01 -12.42 -13.02
C GLU A 298 22.96 -12.02 -14.06
N LEU A 299 21.90 -12.81 -14.16
CA LEU A 299 20.79 -12.54 -15.07
C LEU A 299 20.15 -11.17 -14.74
N PRO A 300 19.73 -10.38 -15.73
CA PRO A 300 19.07 -9.10 -15.47
C PRO A 300 17.83 -9.28 -14.58
N THR A 301 17.71 -8.47 -13.53
CA THR A 301 16.57 -8.47 -12.60
C THR A 301 15.54 -7.40 -12.97
N ILE A 302 14.26 -7.69 -12.75
CA ILE A 302 13.12 -6.84 -13.12
C ILE A 302 12.30 -6.52 -11.86
N PHE A 303 12.20 -5.24 -11.54
CA PHE A 303 11.26 -4.73 -10.56
C PHE A 303 9.95 -4.30 -11.23
N VAL A 304 8.83 -4.86 -10.78
CA VAL A 304 7.50 -4.53 -11.28
C VAL A 304 6.73 -3.70 -10.26
N SER A 305 6.42 -2.44 -10.58
CA SER A 305 5.63 -1.57 -9.72
C SER A 305 4.14 -1.67 -10.05
N VAL A 306 3.31 -2.01 -9.06
CA VAL A 306 1.87 -2.29 -9.23
C VAL A 306 1.05 -1.46 -8.22
N PRO A 307 0.46 -0.33 -8.63
CA PRO A 307 -0.53 0.37 -7.82
C PRO A 307 -1.90 -0.32 -7.94
N ALA A 308 -2.50 -0.68 -6.81
CA ALA A 308 -3.79 -1.33 -6.74
C ALA A 308 -4.73 -0.55 -5.81
N TYR A 309 -5.92 -0.18 -6.32
CA TYR A 309 -6.99 0.42 -5.53
C TYR A 309 -8.19 -0.52 -5.53
N ARG A 310 -8.38 -1.23 -4.41
CA ARG A 310 -9.53 -2.12 -4.17
C ARG A 310 -9.85 -3.02 -5.37
N ASP A 311 -8.80 -3.55 -6.01
CA ASP A 311 -8.91 -4.20 -7.31
C ASP A 311 -8.78 -5.72 -7.17
N PRO A 312 -9.87 -6.50 -7.34
CA PRO A 312 -9.83 -7.95 -7.22
C PRO A 312 -9.01 -8.63 -8.32
N GLU A 313 -8.71 -7.96 -9.43
CA GLU A 313 -7.85 -8.52 -10.48
C GLU A 313 -6.37 -8.55 -10.09
N THR A 314 -5.97 -7.84 -9.03
CA THR A 314 -4.56 -7.78 -8.58
C THR A 314 -3.97 -9.15 -8.34
N GLN A 315 -4.69 -10.04 -7.64
CA GLN A 315 -4.24 -11.41 -7.41
C GLN A 315 -4.02 -12.19 -8.71
N HIS A 316 -4.88 -11.98 -9.71
CA HIS A 316 -4.78 -12.65 -11.01
C HIS A 316 -3.64 -12.08 -11.84
N THR A 317 -3.40 -10.77 -11.77
CA THR A 317 -2.25 -10.11 -12.37
C THR A 317 -0.95 -10.66 -11.80
N LEU A 318 -0.81 -10.78 -10.47
CA LEU A 318 0.39 -11.33 -9.85
C LEU A 318 0.61 -12.80 -10.24
N HIS A 319 -0.44 -13.61 -10.24
CA HIS A 319 -0.35 -15.01 -10.67
C HIS A 319 0.08 -15.13 -12.14
N ASP A 320 -0.52 -14.38 -13.05
CA ASP A 320 -0.20 -14.46 -14.48
C ASP A 320 1.20 -13.91 -14.78
N LEU A 321 1.61 -12.85 -14.08
CA LEU A 321 2.95 -12.25 -14.16
C LEU A 321 4.04 -13.27 -13.83
N PHE A 322 3.94 -13.97 -12.69
CA PHE A 322 4.93 -14.97 -12.32
C PHE A 322 4.81 -16.25 -13.17
N ALA A 323 3.60 -16.74 -13.40
CA ALA A 323 3.39 -18.01 -14.13
C ALA A 323 3.84 -17.95 -15.59
N ARG A 324 3.84 -16.76 -16.20
CA ARG A 324 4.22 -16.58 -17.61
C ARG A 324 5.62 -15.99 -17.81
N ALA A 325 6.33 -15.64 -16.75
CA ALA A 325 7.74 -15.30 -16.85
C ALA A 325 8.54 -16.57 -17.20
N ALA A 326 9.48 -16.47 -18.14
CA ALA A 326 10.45 -17.53 -18.40
C ALA A 326 11.35 -17.75 -17.18
N HIS A 327 11.67 -16.67 -16.46
CA HIS A 327 12.45 -16.71 -15.23
C HIS A 327 11.73 -15.98 -14.10
N PRO A 328 10.77 -16.62 -13.40
CA PRO A 328 10.07 -15.98 -12.28
C PRO A 328 11.02 -15.47 -11.19
N ASP A 329 12.20 -16.08 -11.06
CA ASP A 329 13.22 -15.73 -10.07
C ASP A 329 13.95 -14.41 -10.30
N ARG A 330 13.86 -13.82 -11.49
CA ARG A 330 14.42 -12.47 -11.74
C ARG A 330 13.43 -11.36 -11.43
N VAL A 331 12.17 -11.71 -11.14
CA VAL A 331 11.07 -10.77 -11.00
C VAL A 331 10.79 -10.48 -9.53
N SER A 332 10.82 -9.21 -9.17
CA SER A 332 10.38 -8.71 -7.86
C SER A 332 9.24 -7.72 -8.06
N VAL A 333 8.27 -7.69 -7.15
CA VAL A 333 7.10 -6.82 -7.25
C VAL A 333 7.08 -5.81 -6.12
N GLY A 334 6.71 -4.57 -6.43
CA GLY A 334 6.35 -3.52 -5.48
C GLY A 334 4.87 -3.22 -5.60
N LEU A 335 4.06 -3.81 -4.72
CA LEU A 335 2.62 -3.67 -4.69
C LEU A 335 2.22 -2.54 -3.73
N VAL A 336 1.49 -1.54 -4.22
CA VAL A 336 0.82 -0.59 -3.34
C VAL A 336 -0.64 -0.99 -3.27
N TRP A 337 -1.05 -1.56 -2.15
CA TRP A 337 -2.42 -1.98 -1.92
C TRP A 337 -3.19 -0.90 -1.15
N GLN A 338 -4.12 -0.26 -1.83
CA GLN A 338 -5.03 0.74 -1.27
C GLN A 338 -6.40 0.08 -1.08
N GLY A 339 -6.65 -0.44 0.12
CA GLY A 339 -7.84 -1.24 0.43
C GLY A 339 -8.39 -1.00 1.82
N ASP A 340 -9.52 -1.62 2.12
CA ASP A 340 -10.09 -1.62 3.45
C ASP A 340 -9.26 -2.53 4.37
N THR A 341 -8.48 -1.89 5.25
CA THR A 341 -7.61 -2.55 6.23
C THR A 341 -8.28 -2.77 7.59
N GLU A 342 -9.56 -2.39 7.74
CA GLU A 342 -10.26 -2.35 9.04
C GLU A 342 -11.42 -3.34 9.13
N THR A 343 -12.21 -3.47 8.06
CA THR A 343 -13.48 -4.22 8.04
C THR A 343 -13.42 -5.52 7.24
N GLY A 344 -12.37 -5.71 6.43
CA GLY A 344 -12.22 -6.87 5.55
C GLY A 344 -13.09 -6.82 4.28
N ALA A 345 -13.69 -5.67 3.95
CA ALA A 345 -14.55 -5.51 2.77
C ALA A 345 -13.89 -5.93 1.44
N ASP A 346 -12.56 -5.85 1.35
CA ASP A 346 -11.80 -6.17 0.14
C ASP A 346 -11.22 -7.58 0.12
N ALA A 347 -11.60 -8.42 1.07
CA ALA A 347 -10.92 -9.70 1.24
C ALA A 347 -11.21 -10.70 0.09
N HIS A 348 -12.20 -10.41 -0.76
CA HIS A 348 -12.43 -11.03 -2.07
C HIS A 348 -11.27 -10.86 -3.07
N CYS A 349 -10.42 -9.86 -2.84
CA CYS A 349 -9.23 -9.58 -3.65
C CYS A 349 -8.05 -10.52 -3.33
N PHE A 350 -8.17 -11.37 -2.31
CA PHE A 350 -7.09 -12.22 -1.78
C PHE A 350 -7.47 -13.71 -1.70
N VAL A 351 -8.46 -14.15 -2.48
CA VAL A 351 -8.95 -15.54 -2.47
C VAL A 351 -8.01 -16.53 -3.15
N ARG A 352 -7.03 -16.03 -3.92
CA ARG A 352 -6.03 -16.83 -4.64
C ARG A 352 -4.61 -16.48 -4.15
N PRO A 353 -4.15 -17.04 -3.02
CA PRO A 353 -2.81 -16.74 -2.50
C PRO A 353 -1.72 -17.12 -3.49
N LEU A 354 -0.61 -16.40 -3.46
CA LEU A 354 0.58 -16.73 -4.26
C LEU A 354 1.31 -17.93 -3.64
N PRO A 355 1.94 -18.80 -4.45
CA PRO A 355 2.93 -19.75 -3.95
C PRO A 355 4.00 -19.05 -3.11
N PRO A 356 4.53 -19.66 -2.03
CA PRO A 356 5.48 -19.03 -1.12
C PRO A 356 6.71 -18.43 -1.82
N ALA A 357 7.24 -19.12 -2.83
CA ALA A 357 8.38 -18.64 -3.63
C ALA A 357 8.09 -17.33 -4.39
N TRP A 358 6.84 -17.13 -4.84
CA TRP A 358 6.42 -15.89 -5.51
C TRP A 358 6.05 -14.82 -4.48
N ALA A 359 5.38 -15.20 -3.39
CA ALA A 359 5.01 -14.29 -2.31
C ALA A 359 6.24 -13.60 -1.69
N ALA A 360 7.34 -14.33 -1.49
CA ALA A 360 8.61 -13.79 -0.99
C ALA A 360 9.23 -12.70 -1.89
N ARG A 361 8.78 -12.61 -3.15
CA ARG A 361 9.24 -11.62 -4.14
C ARG A 361 8.28 -10.43 -4.27
N VAL A 362 7.18 -10.41 -3.51
CA VAL A 362 6.23 -9.30 -3.48
C VAL A 362 6.45 -8.47 -2.23
N ARG A 363 6.90 -7.23 -2.41
CA ARG A 363 6.97 -6.21 -1.37
C ARG A 363 5.69 -5.39 -1.42
N THR A 364 4.99 -5.24 -0.29
CA THR A 364 3.68 -4.58 -0.27
C THR A 364 3.68 -3.38 0.66
N HIS A 365 3.27 -2.22 0.15
CA HIS A 365 2.87 -1.07 0.94
C HIS A 365 1.34 -1.07 1.11
N TRP A 366 0.88 -1.15 2.35
CA TRP A 366 -0.54 -1.18 2.70
C TRP A 366 -1.01 0.22 3.06
N MET A 367 -2.14 0.62 2.49
CA MET A 367 -2.77 1.91 2.74
C MET A 367 -4.28 1.73 2.85
N HIS A 368 -4.90 2.40 3.83
CA HIS A 368 -6.35 2.42 3.89
C HIS A 368 -6.91 3.17 2.67
N PHE A 369 -7.93 2.64 2.00
CA PHE A 369 -8.40 3.21 0.73
C PHE A 369 -8.82 4.68 0.83
N ARG A 370 -9.34 5.14 1.98
CA ARG A 370 -9.72 6.56 2.21
C ARG A 370 -8.54 7.53 2.27
N GLU A 371 -7.33 7.01 2.43
CA GLU A 371 -6.07 7.78 2.38
C GLU A 371 -5.53 7.90 0.94
N ALA A 372 -6.07 7.12 0.00
CA ALA A 372 -5.65 7.18 -1.39
C ALA A 372 -5.91 8.57 -2.00
N ARG A 373 -4.93 9.04 -2.78
CA ARG A 373 -4.99 10.31 -3.50
C ARG A 373 -4.87 10.13 -5.01
N GLY A 374 -5.32 8.99 -5.53
CA GLY A 374 -5.23 8.66 -6.96
C GLY A 374 -3.91 7.99 -7.36
N PRO A 375 -3.71 7.77 -8.68
CA PRO A 375 -2.66 6.90 -9.21
C PRO A 375 -1.25 7.46 -9.02
N THR A 376 -1.07 8.77 -9.03
CA THR A 376 0.23 9.45 -8.98
C THR A 376 0.96 9.17 -7.66
N LEU A 377 0.27 9.31 -6.53
CA LEU A 377 0.79 8.93 -5.21
C LEU A 377 1.08 7.43 -5.14
N ALA A 378 0.16 6.58 -5.61
CA ALA A 378 0.33 5.14 -5.57
C ALA A 378 1.55 4.67 -6.37
N ARG A 379 1.80 5.26 -7.54
CA ARG A 379 2.98 4.96 -8.37
C ARG A 379 4.28 5.45 -7.74
N ALA A 380 4.27 6.64 -7.14
CA ALA A 380 5.42 7.16 -6.38
C ALA A 380 5.77 6.25 -5.19
N LEU A 381 4.76 5.79 -4.44
CA LEU A 381 4.96 4.85 -3.34
C LEU A 381 5.45 3.49 -3.83
N ALA A 382 4.96 3.00 -4.98
CA ALA A 382 5.41 1.74 -5.55
C ALA A 382 6.89 1.81 -5.94
N GLN A 383 7.36 2.93 -6.51
CA GLN A 383 8.78 3.14 -6.82
C GLN A 383 9.70 3.03 -5.59
N ARG A 384 9.23 3.40 -4.39
CA ARG A 384 10.01 3.29 -3.14
C ARG A 384 10.27 1.85 -2.69
N LEU A 385 9.55 0.88 -3.26
CA LEU A 385 9.73 -0.52 -2.93
C LEU A 385 10.88 -1.16 -3.74
N TRP A 386 11.46 -0.44 -4.70
CA TRP A 386 12.63 -0.88 -5.46
C TRP A 386 13.87 -1.09 -4.56
N ARG A 387 14.65 -2.16 -4.77
CA ARG A 387 15.85 -2.48 -3.97
C ARG A 387 17.08 -2.78 -4.84
N GLY A 388 17.23 -2.06 -5.94
CA GLY A 388 18.41 -2.20 -6.81
C GLY A 388 18.23 -3.13 -8.01
N GLU A 389 17.02 -3.62 -8.31
CA GLU A 389 16.79 -4.39 -9.53
C GLU A 389 17.16 -3.60 -10.78
N SER A 390 17.78 -4.24 -11.76
CA SER A 390 18.37 -3.56 -12.93
C SER A 390 17.35 -2.90 -13.88
N HIS A 391 16.14 -3.46 -13.96
CA HIS A 391 15.08 -3.02 -14.86
C HIS A 391 13.80 -2.71 -14.08
N HIS A 392 13.01 -1.77 -14.60
CA HIS A 392 11.75 -1.34 -14.02
C HIS A 392 10.62 -1.53 -15.04
N LEU A 393 9.57 -2.23 -14.60
CA LEU A 393 8.31 -2.38 -15.30
C LEU A 393 7.21 -1.72 -14.48
N GLN A 394 6.54 -0.71 -15.04
CA GLN A 394 5.32 -0.15 -14.46
C GLN A 394 4.09 -0.70 -15.18
N ILE A 395 3.11 -1.19 -14.41
CA ILE A 395 1.83 -1.71 -14.93
C ILE A 395 0.66 -1.22 -14.07
N ASP A 396 -0.56 -1.54 -14.53
CA ASP A 396 -1.78 -1.48 -13.72
C ASP A 396 -2.07 -2.84 -13.05
N SER A 397 -2.85 -2.82 -11.97
CA SER A 397 -3.23 -4.00 -11.17
C SER A 397 -4.13 -5.03 -11.88
N HIS A 398 -4.61 -4.74 -13.08
CA HIS A 398 -5.48 -5.60 -13.90
C HIS A 398 -4.82 -5.85 -15.26
N SER A 399 -3.70 -6.57 -15.22
CA SER A 399 -2.85 -6.87 -16.36
C SER A 399 -2.71 -8.38 -16.59
N ARG A 400 -2.45 -8.78 -17.83
CA ARG A 400 -2.06 -10.14 -18.23
C ARG A 400 -0.85 -10.11 -19.13
N PHE A 401 -0.12 -11.20 -19.21
CA PHE A 401 1.18 -11.29 -19.87
C PHE A 401 1.18 -12.39 -20.93
N VAL A 402 2.00 -12.27 -21.96
CA VAL A 402 2.33 -13.40 -22.83
C VAL A 402 3.32 -14.35 -22.14
N PRO A 403 3.38 -15.65 -22.51
CA PRO A 403 4.49 -16.51 -22.10
C PRO A 403 5.86 -15.92 -22.50
N GLY A 404 6.85 -15.96 -21.59
CA GLY A 404 8.19 -15.43 -21.81
C GLY A 404 8.25 -13.90 -21.90
N TRP A 405 7.32 -13.19 -21.26
CA TRP A 405 7.23 -11.72 -21.36
C TRP A 405 8.49 -11.01 -20.88
N ASP A 406 9.17 -11.55 -19.86
CA ASP A 406 10.37 -10.99 -19.24
C ASP A 406 11.56 -10.98 -20.19
N GLU A 407 11.82 -12.10 -20.87
CA GLU A 407 12.84 -12.17 -21.91
C GLU A 407 12.49 -11.30 -23.11
N ALA A 408 11.23 -11.35 -23.55
CA ALA A 408 10.77 -10.57 -24.70
C ALA A 408 10.86 -9.05 -24.45
N LEU A 409 10.65 -8.58 -23.22
CA LEU A 409 10.83 -7.18 -22.85
C LEU A 409 12.31 -6.79 -22.85
N LEU A 410 13.18 -7.62 -22.27
CA LEU A 410 14.63 -7.37 -22.26
C LEU A 410 15.20 -7.32 -23.68
N GLU A 411 14.80 -8.25 -24.54
CA GLU A 411 15.19 -8.28 -25.96
C GLU A 411 14.74 -7.01 -26.69
N GLN A 412 13.48 -6.60 -26.52
CA GLN A 412 12.96 -5.41 -27.20
C GLN A 412 13.58 -4.12 -26.67
N LEU A 413 13.87 -4.03 -25.37
CA LEU A 413 14.59 -2.90 -24.81
C LEU A 413 15.99 -2.79 -25.41
N ALA A 414 16.74 -3.90 -25.48
CA ALA A 414 18.08 -3.92 -26.06
C ALA A 414 18.09 -3.50 -27.54
N HIS A 415 17.11 -3.95 -28.34
CA HIS A 415 16.96 -3.50 -29.73
C HIS A 415 16.67 -1.99 -29.83
N ALA A 416 15.80 -1.47 -28.98
CA ALA A 416 15.45 -0.05 -28.97
C ALA A 416 16.62 0.83 -28.47
N GLU A 417 17.40 0.35 -27.51
CA GLU A 417 18.64 0.99 -27.05
C GLU A 417 19.68 1.05 -28.17
N HIS A 418 19.84 -0.03 -28.93
CA HIS A 418 20.73 -0.07 -30.09
C HIS A 418 20.31 0.96 -31.17
N ASP A 419 19.02 1.04 -31.50
CA ASP A 419 18.50 2.03 -32.44
C ASP A 419 18.71 3.47 -31.93
N ALA A 420 18.36 3.74 -30.67
CA ALA A 420 18.57 5.04 -30.05
C ALA A 420 20.04 5.48 -30.05
N ALA A 421 20.97 4.57 -29.74
CA ALA A 421 22.40 4.83 -29.80
C ALA A 421 22.88 5.10 -31.23
N ALA A 422 22.39 4.37 -32.22
CA ALA A 422 22.71 4.61 -33.63
C ALA A 422 22.25 6.00 -34.10
N ARG A 423 21.04 6.42 -33.72
CA ARG A 423 20.52 7.77 -34.01
C ARG A 423 21.33 8.87 -33.34
N ALA A 424 21.71 8.68 -32.07
CA ALA A 424 22.51 9.65 -31.33
C ALA A 424 23.92 9.82 -31.94
N ARG A 425 24.55 8.72 -32.36
CA ARG A 425 25.86 8.76 -33.06
C ARG A 425 25.82 9.45 -34.42
N ALA A 426 24.66 9.46 -35.07
CA ALA A 426 24.48 10.17 -36.34
C ALA A 426 24.38 11.70 -36.16
N THR A 427 24.01 12.17 -34.97
CA THR A 427 23.74 13.59 -34.69
C THR A 427 24.72 14.23 -33.70
N SER A 428 25.53 13.44 -32.98
CA SER A 428 26.51 13.90 -32.01
C SER A 428 27.82 13.10 -32.10
N ALA A 429 28.96 13.78 -31.92
CA ALA A 429 30.29 13.17 -31.89
C ALA A 429 30.61 12.45 -30.57
N ASP A 430 29.73 12.54 -29.56
CA ASP A 430 29.98 11.99 -28.24
C ASP A 430 29.75 10.47 -28.22
N ARG A 431 30.86 9.72 -28.18
CA ARG A 431 30.87 8.25 -28.20
C ARG A 431 30.45 7.63 -26.85
N ALA A 432 30.35 8.42 -25.78
CA ALA A 432 29.99 7.96 -24.44
C ALA A 432 28.48 8.00 -24.14
N PHE A 433 27.64 8.29 -25.13
CA PHE A 433 26.18 8.36 -24.95
C PHE A 433 25.57 7.00 -24.58
N GLU A 434 25.06 6.89 -23.35
CA GLU A 434 24.22 5.76 -22.94
C GLU A 434 22.76 6.04 -23.31
N PRO A 435 22.14 5.22 -24.19
CA PRO A 435 20.75 5.44 -24.61
C PRO A 435 19.80 5.19 -23.43
N LYS A 436 18.95 6.18 -23.14
CA LYS A 436 17.85 6.07 -22.18
C LYS A 436 16.56 5.77 -22.93
N VAL A 437 16.04 4.56 -22.78
CA VAL A 437 14.91 4.06 -23.58
C VAL A 437 13.82 3.48 -22.71
N ILE A 438 12.56 3.70 -23.12
CA ILE A 438 11.37 3.11 -22.50
C ILE A 438 10.51 2.44 -23.56
N ILE A 439 10.22 1.15 -23.37
CA ILE A 439 9.19 0.42 -24.11
C ILE A 439 7.84 0.72 -23.46
N THR A 440 6.92 1.35 -24.19
CA THR A 440 5.64 1.80 -23.64
C THR A 440 4.56 1.90 -24.72
N THR A 441 3.33 1.53 -24.37
CA THR A 441 2.13 1.76 -25.16
C THR A 441 0.89 1.49 -24.29
N TYR A 442 -0.31 1.82 -24.75
CA TYR A 442 -1.52 1.30 -24.12
C TYR A 442 -1.67 -0.19 -24.45
N PRO A 443 -1.76 -1.10 -23.47
CA PRO A 443 -1.85 -2.53 -23.75
C PRO A 443 -3.10 -2.92 -24.56
N ALA A 444 -3.01 -4.04 -25.29
CA ALA A 444 -4.19 -4.65 -25.89
C ALA A 444 -5.20 -5.09 -24.82
N TRP A 445 -6.45 -5.28 -25.19
CA TRP A 445 -7.50 -5.62 -24.22
C TRP A 445 -7.47 -7.11 -23.83
N TYR A 446 -7.91 -7.39 -22.60
CA TYR A 446 -8.50 -8.68 -22.22
C TYR A 446 -9.85 -8.44 -21.52
N VAL A 447 -10.70 -9.46 -21.49
CA VAL A 447 -11.96 -9.48 -20.71
C VAL A 447 -11.96 -10.65 -19.75
N ARG A 448 -12.67 -10.52 -18.63
CA ARG A 448 -12.73 -11.54 -17.58
C ARG A 448 -13.44 -12.82 -18.08
N PRO A 449 -13.03 -14.02 -17.60
CA PRO A 449 -11.94 -14.21 -16.64
C PRO A 449 -10.53 -14.05 -17.26
N ASP A 450 -10.34 -14.39 -18.55
CA ASP A 450 -9.02 -14.27 -19.20
C ASP A 450 -9.07 -14.36 -20.74
N LEU A 451 -10.11 -13.84 -21.40
CA LEU A 451 -10.17 -13.80 -22.87
C LEU A 451 -9.37 -12.60 -23.39
N ARG A 452 -8.27 -12.86 -24.08
CA ARG A 452 -7.30 -11.86 -24.54
C ARG A 452 -7.44 -11.61 -26.03
N SER A 453 -7.10 -10.39 -26.45
CA SER A 453 -6.91 -10.08 -27.88
C SER A 453 -5.93 -11.08 -28.51
N GLN A 454 -6.33 -11.66 -29.64
CA GLN A 454 -5.47 -12.53 -30.46
C GLN A 454 -4.70 -11.73 -31.52
N ASP A 455 -4.93 -10.42 -31.57
CA ASP A 455 -4.18 -9.55 -32.46
C ASP A 455 -2.74 -9.43 -31.94
N GLU A 456 -1.76 -9.83 -32.74
CA GLU A 456 -0.34 -9.69 -32.38
C GLU A 456 0.19 -8.27 -32.65
N ARG A 457 -0.56 -7.44 -33.38
CA ARG A 457 -0.12 -6.11 -33.78
C ARG A 457 -0.21 -5.17 -32.58
N PRO A 458 0.88 -4.46 -32.28
CA PRO A 458 0.91 -3.57 -31.14
C PRO A 458 0.09 -2.31 -31.46
N PRO A 459 -0.66 -1.77 -30.48
CA PRO A 459 -1.18 -0.42 -30.57
C PRO A 459 -0.04 0.60 -30.50
N LEU A 460 -0.19 1.70 -31.25
CA LEU A 460 0.65 2.89 -31.13
C LEU A 460 -0.13 4.05 -30.51
N MET A 461 0.49 4.76 -29.57
CA MET A 461 -0.11 5.91 -28.92
C MET A 461 -0.20 7.11 -29.86
N CYS A 462 -1.37 7.76 -29.88
CA CYS A 462 -1.69 8.91 -30.72
C CYS A 462 -2.44 9.97 -29.90
N ALA A 463 -2.38 11.23 -30.31
CA ALA A 463 -3.34 12.22 -29.84
C ALA A 463 -4.76 11.85 -30.28
N ARG A 464 -5.76 12.15 -29.44
CA ARG A 464 -7.16 11.80 -29.70
C ARG A 464 -7.67 12.32 -31.04
N ALA A 465 -7.30 13.56 -31.39
CA ALA A 465 -7.72 14.26 -32.61
C ALA A 465 -6.65 15.26 -33.07
N VAL A 466 -6.90 15.93 -34.20
CA VAL A 466 -6.14 17.09 -34.67
C VAL A 466 -6.78 18.38 -34.14
N GLY A 467 -5.98 19.43 -33.93
CA GLY A 467 -6.42 20.72 -33.43
C GLY A 467 -6.82 20.68 -31.96
N ALA A 468 -7.77 21.53 -31.58
CA ALA A 468 -8.22 21.67 -30.20
C ALA A 468 -8.96 20.43 -29.64
N GLY A 469 -9.54 19.60 -30.52
CA GLY A 469 -10.25 18.38 -30.11
C GLY A 469 -9.36 17.31 -29.48
N ALA A 470 -8.04 17.48 -29.51
CA ALA A 470 -7.10 16.63 -28.80
C ALA A 470 -7.12 16.85 -27.28
N PHE A 471 -7.66 17.96 -26.81
CA PHE A 471 -7.66 18.36 -25.40
C PHE A 471 -9.07 18.25 -24.80
N GLY A 472 -9.15 17.86 -23.53
CA GLY A 472 -10.40 17.86 -22.78
C GLY A 472 -10.84 19.25 -22.35
N ALA A 473 -12.03 19.37 -21.76
CA ALA A 473 -12.53 20.62 -21.19
C ALA A 473 -11.64 21.16 -20.04
N ASP A 474 -10.92 20.26 -19.36
CA ASP A 474 -9.88 20.59 -18.38
C ASP A 474 -8.57 21.11 -19.00
N GLY A 475 -8.50 21.20 -20.34
CA GLY A 475 -7.34 21.65 -21.09
C GLY A 475 -6.20 20.63 -21.14
N LEU A 476 -6.39 19.40 -20.65
CA LEU A 476 -5.35 18.38 -20.63
C LEU A 476 -5.42 17.51 -21.90
N LEU A 477 -4.27 17.08 -22.41
CA LEU A 477 -4.18 16.24 -23.61
C LEU A 477 -4.92 14.91 -23.40
N ARG A 478 -5.60 14.44 -24.44
CA ARG A 478 -6.21 13.11 -24.49
C ARG A 478 -5.49 12.27 -25.53
N LEU A 479 -5.08 11.09 -25.11
CA LEU A 479 -4.42 10.11 -25.96
C LEU A 479 -5.37 8.97 -26.31
N LYS A 480 -5.06 8.26 -27.38
CA LYS A 480 -5.71 7.02 -27.82
C LYS A 480 -4.65 6.05 -28.35
N ALA A 481 -5.04 4.81 -28.50
CA ALA A 481 -4.26 3.82 -29.24
C ALA A 481 -4.80 3.68 -30.67
N ARG A 482 -3.92 3.39 -31.63
CA ARG A 482 -4.30 2.91 -32.96
C ARG A 482 -3.49 1.68 -33.30
N THR A 483 -4.15 0.62 -33.74
CA THR A 483 -3.48 -0.62 -34.15
C THR A 483 -2.82 -0.45 -35.51
N LEU A 484 -1.55 -0.85 -35.61
CA LEU A 484 -0.82 -0.89 -36.87
C LEU A 484 -1.40 -1.97 -37.80
N ARG A 485 -1.36 -1.78 -39.12
CA ARG A 485 -1.81 -2.78 -40.11
C ARG A 485 -0.93 -4.03 -40.09
N GLN A 486 0.36 -3.83 -39.89
CA GLN A 486 1.38 -4.88 -39.90
C GLN A 486 2.14 -4.86 -38.58
N ARG A 487 2.61 -6.04 -38.18
CA ARG A 487 3.51 -6.19 -37.04
C ARG A 487 4.88 -5.62 -37.41
N PRO A 488 5.42 -4.65 -36.65
CA PRO A 488 6.74 -4.13 -36.96
C PRO A 488 7.82 -5.12 -36.54
N GLU A 489 8.90 -5.21 -37.33
CA GLU A 489 10.02 -6.11 -37.05
C GLU A 489 10.89 -5.63 -35.89
N ARG A 490 10.88 -4.32 -35.61
CA ARG A 490 11.65 -3.66 -34.55
C ARG A 490 10.75 -2.74 -33.74
N PRO A 491 11.08 -2.47 -32.46
CA PRO A 491 10.35 -1.49 -31.66
C PRO A 491 10.24 -0.16 -32.41
N VAL A 492 9.04 0.44 -32.40
CA VAL A 492 8.73 1.62 -33.21
C VAL A 492 8.83 2.86 -32.33
N PRO A 493 9.53 3.93 -32.74
CA PRO A 493 9.55 5.17 -31.98
C PRO A 493 8.13 5.68 -31.68
N SER A 494 7.87 5.96 -30.41
CA SER A 494 6.60 6.50 -29.91
C SER A 494 6.76 7.98 -29.54
N LEU A 495 5.69 8.76 -29.75
CA LEU A 495 5.65 10.17 -29.36
C LEU A 495 5.24 10.36 -27.90
N PHE A 496 4.54 9.39 -27.32
CA PHE A 496 3.90 9.50 -26.02
C PHE A 496 4.26 8.30 -25.13
N TRP A 497 4.04 8.47 -23.84
CA TRP A 497 4.30 7.50 -22.79
C TRP A 497 3.00 7.12 -22.08
N ALA A 498 2.84 5.83 -21.74
CA ALA A 498 1.68 5.30 -21.03
C ALA A 498 2.08 4.81 -19.63
N ALA A 499 1.28 5.18 -18.63
CA ALA A 499 1.52 4.77 -17.25
C ALA A 499 1.14 3.31 -16.98
N GLY A 500 0.17 2.78 -17.71
CA GLY A 500 -0.32 1.40 -17.54
C GLY A 500 0.61 0.31 -18.11
N PHE A 501 1.65 0.70 -18.87
CA PHE A 501 2.70 -0.20 -19.35
C PHE A 501 3.94 0.60 -19.79
N ALA A 502 5.00 0.55 -18.99
CA ALA A 502 6.29 1.17 -19.29
C ALA A 502 7.45 0.30 -18.76
N PHE A 503 8.35 -0.12 -19.65
CA PHE A 503 9.51 -0.95 -19.31
C PHE A 503 10.82 -0.24 -19.69
N SER A 504 11.78 -0.18 -18.77
CA SER A 504 13.06 0.49 -18.97
C SER A 504 14.11 -0.01 -17.98
N ARG A 505 15.33 0.54 -18.04
CA ARG A 505 16.30 0.41 -16.94
C ARG A 505 15.81 1.17 -15.70
N SER A 506 16.13 0.66 -14.51
CA SER A 506 15.65 1.24 -13.25
C SER A 506 16.20 2.63 -12.93
N SER A 507 17.22 3.13 -13.66
CA SER A 507 17.71 4.50 -13.54
C SER A 507 16.59 5.54 -13.66
N VAL A 508 15.50 5.21 -14.37
CA VAL A 508 14.32 6.08 -14.52
C VAL A 508 13.69 6.46 -13.18
N ILE A 509 13.76 5.58 -12.18
CA ILE A 509 13.18 5.81 -10.84
C ILE A 509 13.90 6.97 -10.15
N HIS A 510 15.21 7.10 -10.36
CA HIS A 510 16.03 8.18 -9.80
C HIS A 510 16.06 9.41 -10.68
N ASP A 511 16.23 9.23 -11.98
CA ASP A 511 16.34 10.32 -12.94
C ASP A 511 15.06 11.16 -12.98
N VAL A 512 13.90 10.48 -12.98
CA VAL A 512 12.58 11.09 -13.14
C VAL A 512 11.57 10.37 -12.23
N PRO A 513 11.60 10.62 -10.91
CA PRO A 513 10.67 9.99 -9.98
C PRO A 513 9.22 10.40 -10.26
N TYR A 514 8.26 9.54 -9.93
CA TYR A 514 6.85 9.86 -10.07
C TYR A 514 6.43 11.04 -9.18
N ASP A 515 5.58 11.92 -9.69
CA ASP A 515 5.11 13.10 -8.94
C ASP A 515 3.99 12.72 -7.97
N ALA A 516 4.31 12.56 -6.68
CA ALA A 516 3.32 12.30 -5.63
C ALA A 516 2.43 13.51 -5.29
N GLN A 517 2.72 14.69 -5.82
CA GLN A 517 2.07 15.97 -5.50
C GLN A 517 0.90 16.31 -6.44
N LEU A 518 0.37 15.31 -7.15
CA LEU A 518 -0.75 15.44 -8.09
C LEU A 518 -2.00 14.66 -7.62
N PRO A 519 -2.56 14.97 -6.44
CA PRO A 519 -3.71 14.26 -5.89
C PRO A 519 -4.90 14.29 -6.85
N PHE A 520 -5.56 13.15 -6.99
CA PHE A 520 -6.76 12.89 -7.80
C PHE A 520 -6.61 13.21 -9.29
N LEU A 521 -5.39 13.43 -9.77
CA LEU A 521 -5.08 13.57 -11.18
C LEU A 521 -4.99 12.18 -11.84
N PHE A 522 -5.60 12.04 -13.01
CA PHE A 522 -5.57 10.82 -13.81
C PHE A 522 -5.34 11.18 -15.28
N PHE A 523 -6.23 11.96 -15.87
CA PHE A 523 -5.92 12.62 -17.13
C PHE A 523 -4.88 13.71 -16.86
N GLY A 524 -3.85 13.79 -17.71
CA GLY A 524 -2.74 14.72 -17.59
C GLY A 524 -1.48 14.16 -16.92
N GLU A 525 -1.60 13.13 -16.07
CA GLU A 525 -0.45 12.57 -15.35
C GLU A 525 0.57 11.93 -16.32
N GLU A 526 0.09 11.19 -17.32
CA GLU A 526 0.92 10.60 -18.38
C GLU A 526 1.61 11.66 -19.24
N THR A 527 0.91 12.77 -19.53
CA THR A 527 1.48 13.87 -20.34
C THR A 527 2.56 14.61 -19.57
N ALA A 528 2.33 14.88 -18.28
CA ALA A 528 3.32 15.49 -17.40
C ALA A 528 4.56 14.60 -17.25
N MET A 529 4.36 13.31 -16.96
CA MET A 529 5.44 12.34 -16.83
C MET A 529 6.22 12.17 -18.15
N GLY A 530 5.52 12.04 -19.28
CA GLY A 530 6.13 11.95 -20.60
C GLY A 530 6.97 13.17 -20.96
N ALA A 531 6.50 14.39 -20.66
CA ALA A 531 7.30 15.61 -20.86
C ALA A 531 8.56 15.63 -19.99
N ARG A 532 8.47 15.25 -18.71
CA ARG A 532 9.62 15.18 -17.79
C ARG A 532 10.63 14.13 -18.24
N LEU A 533 10.18 12.93 -18.60
CA LEU A 533 11.02 11.85 -19.13
C LEU A 533 11.74 12.27 -20.41
N TRP A 534 11.01 12.83 -21.37
CA TRP A 534 11.58 13.21 -22.65
C TRP A 534 12.59 14.36 -22.49
N THR A 535 12.25 15.40 -21.74
CA THR A 535 13.19 16.50 -21.45
C THR A 535 14.42 16.06 -20.64
N SER A 536 14.35 14.91 -19.95
CA SER A 536 15.47 14.25 -19.24
C SER A 536 16.28 13.26 -20.11
N GLY A 537 15.98 13.17 -21.40
CA GLY A 537 16.74 12.38 -22.38
C GLY A 537 16.20 10.98 -22.66
N TYR A 538 15.03 10.60 -22.13
CA TYR A 538 14.41 9.29 -22.41
C TYR A 538 13.67 9.27 -23.76
N ASP A 539 13.95 8.27 -24.59
CA ASP A 539 13.21 8.00 -25.83
C ASP A 539 12.15 6.92 -25.61
N PHE A 540 10.98 7.08 -26.24
CA PHE A 540 9.87 6.14 -26.13
C PHE A 540 9.77 5.27 -27.38
N TYR A 541 9.46 3.99 -27.17
CA TYR A 541 9.23 3.03 -28.24
C TYR A 541 8.02 2.15 -27.92
N ALA A 542 7.17 1.92 -28.90
CA ALA A 542 6.16 0.88 -28.84
C ALA A 542 6.79 -0.49 -29.13
N PRO A 543 6.30 -1.57 -28.48
CA PRO A 543 6.83 -2.91 -28.69
C PRO A 543 6.55 -3.42 -30.10
N THR A 544 7.17 -4.53 -30.49
CA THR A 544 6.93 -5.22 -31.77
C THR A 544 5.66 -6.06 -31.79
N ARG A 545 5.13 -6.40 -30.61
CA ARG A 545 3.91 -7.20 -30.41
C ARG A 545 3.28 -6.89 -29.07
N ASN A 546 2.04 -7.33 -28.87
CA ASN A 546 1.41 -7.29 -27.55
C ASN A 546 2.14 -8.21 -26.57
N LEU A 547 2.69 -7.63 -25.49
CA LEU A 547 3.37 -8.37 -24.41
C LEU A 547 2.57 -8.35 -23.10
N VAL A 548 1.80 -7.28 -22.92
CA VAL A 548 0.92 -7.04 -21.79
C VAL A 548 -0.48 -6.78 -22.34
N PHE A 549 -1.49 -7.21 -21.60
CA PHE A 549 -2.90 -6.94 -21.86
C PHE A 549 -3.52 -6.26 -20.64
N HIS A 550 -4.57 -5.46 -20.86
CA HIS A 550 -5.23 -4.66 -19.85
C HIS A 550 -6.75 -4.86 -19.85
N LEU A 551 -7.36 -4.90 -18.66
CA LEU A 551 -8.81 -4.92 -18.50
C LEU A 551 -9.36 -3.48 -18.47
N TRP A 552 -9.94 -3.05 -19.59
CA TRP A 552 -10.46 -1.70 -19.73
C TRP A 552 -11.83 -1.49 -19.08
N ASP A 553 -12.60 -2.56 -18.87
CA ASP A 553 -13.82 -2.54 -18.07
C ASP A 553 -13.48 -2.16 -16.62
N ARG A 554 -14.28 -1.28 -16.02
CA ARG A 554 -14.11 -0.82 -14.63
C ARG A 554 -15.36 -1.05 -13.79
N SER A 555 -16.44 -1.56 -14.37
CA SER A 555 -17.75 -1.71 -13.73
C SER A 555 -17.75 -2.68 -12.55
N TYR A 556 -16.76 -3.56 -12.48
CA TYR A 556 -16.66 -4.62 -11.49
C TYR A 556 -16.07 -4.21 -10.14
N ARG A 557 -15.49 -3.01 -10.04
CA ARG A 557 -14.80 -2.55 -8.83
C ARG A 557 -15.12 -1.10 -8.50
N GLN A 558 -14.91 -0.77 -7.23
CA GLN A 558 -14.91 0.62 -6.81
C GLN A 558 -13.65 1.32 -7.30
N THR A 559 -13.78 2.62 -7.54
CA THR A 559 -12.70 3.45 -8.05
C THR A 559 -12.44 4.60 -7.09
N PHE A 560 -11.20 5.08 -7.04
CA PHE A 560 -10.82 6.18 -6.15
C PHE A 560 -11.58 7.48 -6.45
N TRP A 561 -12.22 7.58 -7.62
CA TRP A 561 -13.08 8.69 -8.02
C TRP A 561 -14.20 8.97 -7.03
N GLN A 562 -14.70 7.94 -6.36
CA GLN A 562 -15.74 8.07 -5.33
C GLN A 562 -15.25 8.86 -4.09
N LEU A 563 -13.94 8.98 -3.89
CA LEU A 563 -13.33 9.81 -2.84
C LEU A 563 -13.12 11.27 -3.28
N ALA A 564 -13.13 11.53 -4.60
CA ALA A 564 -12.82 12.85 -5.14
C ALA A 564 -13.98 13.84 -4.90
N ASP A 565 -15.22 13.36 -4.80
CA ASP A 565 -16.39 14.19 -4.49
C ASP A 565 -16.33 14.79 -3.07
N GLU A 566 -15.43 14.27 -2.20
CA GLU A 566 -15.25 14.74 -0.83
C GLU A 566 -14.09 15.75 -0.67
N ARG A 567 -13.26 16.00 -1.71
CA ARG A 567 -12.00 16.79 -1.58
C ARG A 567 -11.66 17.61 -2.85
N ASP A 568 -11.51 18.93 -2.70
CA ASP A 568 -11.27 19.92 -3.79
C ASP A 568 -9.81 20.03 -4.30
N ASP A 569 -9.05 18.93 -4.30
CA ASP A 569 -7.61 18.97 -4.60
C ASP A 569 -7.28 18.86 -6.11
N LYS A 570 -8.18 18.27 -6.91
CA LYS A 570 -7.96 17.98 -8.33
C LYS A 570 -7.68 19.24 -9.18
N PRO A 571 -8.42 20.36 -9.03
CA PRO A 571 -8.14 21.58 -9.81
C PRO A 571 -6.72 22.11 -9.62
N ARG A 572 -6.14 21.96 -8.41
CA ARG A 572 -4.75 22.35 -8.13
C ARG A 572 -3.75 21.46 -8.87
N SER A 573 -3.97 20.14 -8.88
CA SER A 573 -3.16 19.20 -9.67
C SER A 573 -3.20 19.52 -11.17
N VAL A 574 -4.38 19.86 -11.69
CA VAL A 574 -4.56 20.28 -13.10
C VAL A 574 -3.78 21.57 -13.37
N ALA A 575 -3.91 22.58 -12.51
CA ALA A 575 -3.17 23.85 -12.64
C ALA A 575 -1.65 23.65 -12.59
N ARG A 576 -1.17 22.74 -11.73
CA ARG A 576 0.24 22.38 -11.64
C ARG A 576 0.77 21.74 -12.92
N VAL A 577 0.02 20.80 -13.51
CA VAL A 577 0.39 20.20 -14.80
C VAL A 577 0.37 21.22 -15.93
N HIS A 578 -0.61 22.13 -15.97
CA HIS A 578 -0.60 23.24 -16.94
C HIS A 578 0.63 24.10 -16.80
N ALA A 579 1.00 24.50 -15.59
CA ALA A 579 2.19 25.31 -15.36
C ALA A 579 3.48 24.61 -15.83
N LEU A 580 3.61 23.31 -15.55
CA LEU A 580 4.73 22.49 -16.01
C LEU A 580 4.79 22.44 -17.55
N LEU A 581 3.65 22.16 -18.20
CA LEU A 581 3.54 22.05 -19.66
C LEU A 581 3.52 23.40 -20.38
N GLU A 582 3.46 24.52 -19.66
CA GLU A 582 3.68 25.86 -20.19
C GLU A 582 5.13 26.34 -20.01
N GLY A 583 5.98 25.50 -19.38
CA GLY A 583 7.39 25.81 -19.12
C GLY A 583 7.61 26.83 -18.01
N LYS A 584 6.67 26.96 -17.06
CA LYS A 584 6.83 27.89 -15.92
C LYS A 584 7.91 27.38 -14.98
N ALA A 585 8.79 28.29 -14.54
CA ALA A 585 9.88 27.98 -13.61
C ALA A 585 9.36 27.60 -12.21
N GLU A 586 8.31 28.27 -11.76
CA GLU A 586 7.64 27.98 -10.50
C GLU A 586 6.30 27.27 -10.77
N LEU A 587 6.14 26.12 -10.12
CA LEU A 587 4.90 25.36 -10.17
C LEU A 587 3.99 25.78 -9.01
N PRO A 588 2.67 25.87 -9.24
CA PRO A 588 1.70 26.06 -8.18
C PRO A 588 1.95 25.10 -6.99
N PRO A 589 1.73 25.57 -5.75
CA PRO A 589 1.89 24.73 -4.57
C PRO A 589 0.95 23.52 -4.67
N SER A 590 1.42 22.38 -4.21
CA SER A 590 0.56 21.21 -4.03
C SER A 590 -0.51 21.52 -2.96
N ALA A 591 -1.65 20.82 -3.00
CA ALA A 591 -2.59 20.89 -1.88
C ALA A 591 -1.89 20.51 -0.57
N GLU A 592 -2.23 21.21 0.53
CA GLU A 592 -1.54 21.05 1.82
C GLU A 592 -1.45 19.59 2.27
N SER A 593 -0.24 19.24 2.73
CA SER A 593 0.15 17.96 3.27
C SER A 593 -0.58 17.65 4.58
N VAL A 594 -1.58 16.76 4.54
CA VAL A 594 -1.89 15.94 5.71
C VAL A 594 -0.91 14.79 5.70
N GLY A 595 0.11 14.88 6.56
CA GLY A 595 1.16 13.88 6.72
C GLY A 595 2.27 14.01 5.68
N ALA A 596 3.07 15.07 5.78
CA ALA A 596 4.43 15.02 5.29
C ALA A 596 5.17 13.91 6.05
N ALA A 597 5.19 12.70 5.51
CA ALA A 597 6.42 11.93 5.60
C ALA A 597 7.49 12.82 4.95
N SER A 598 8.53 13.14 5.72
CA SER A 598 9.65 14.04 5.42
C SER A 598 10.45 13.72 4.15
N ASP A 599 9.98 12.81 3.30
CA ASP A 599 10.77 12.10 2.29
C ASP A 599 10.15 12.20 0.87
N VAL A 600 9.32 13.21 0.61
CA VAL A 600 8.93 13.56 -0.77
C VAL A 600 10.09 14.32 -1.41
N PRO A 601 10.61 13.89 -2.58
CA PRO A 601 11.68 14.60 -3.27
C PRO A 601 11.37 16.09 -3.36
N ALA A 602 12.38 16.93 -3.12
CA ALA A 602 12.22 18.39 -3.17
C ALA A 602 11.55 18.82 -4.50
N PRO A 603 10.69 19.86 -4.52
CA PRO A 603 9.96 20.30 -5.71
C PRO A 603 10.85 20.57 -6.95
N THR A 604 12.13 20.91 -6.75
CA THR A 604 13.12 21.08 -7.82
C THR A 604 13.45 19.79 -8.58
N ALA A 605 13.26 18.61 -7.98
CA ALA A 605 13.42 17.30 -8.63
C ALA A 605 12.18 16.86 -9.46
N LEU A 606 11.08 17.63 -9.40
CA LEU A 606 9.81 17.32 -10.07
C LEU A 606 9.54 18.18 -11.32
N GLY A 607 10.49 19.03 -11.71
CA GLY A 607 10.44 19.85 -12.92
C GLY A 607 10.74 19.08 -14.21
N LEU A 608 10.84 19.82 -15.31
CA LEU A 608 11.33 19.32 -16.60
C LEU A 608 12.84 19.07 -16.55
N GLY A 609 13.32 18.12 -17.35
CA GLY A 609 14.73 17.83 -17.50
C GLY A 609 15.47 18.88 -18.33
N SER A 610 16.80 18.82 -18.31
CA SER A 610 17.70 19.75 -19.00
C SER A 610 18.36 19.17 -20.25
N ALA A 611 18.18 17.88 -20.53
CA ALA A 611 18.80 17.23 -21.70
C ALA A 611 18.19 17.71 -23.02
N ARG A 612 16.88 18.02 -23.01
CA ARG A 612 16.14 18.55 -24.16
C ARG A 612 15.09 19.54 -23.68
N THR A 613 14.77 20.56 -24.46
CA THR A 613 13.81 21.59 -24.05
C THR A 613 12.36 21.15 -24.28
N LEU A 614 11.41 21.75 -23.56
CA LEU A 614 9.98 21.50 -23.79
C LEU A 614 9.55 21.84 -25.22
N GLY A 615 10.08 22.94 -25.79
CA GLY A 615 9.78 23.32 -27.17
C GLY A 615 10.27 22.28 -28.20
N GLN A 616 11.39 21.62 -27.93
CA GLN A 616 11.84 20.49 -28.76
C GLN A 616 10.89 19.29 -28.62
N TYR A 617 10.33 19.04 -27.43
CA TYR A 617 9.34 17.98 -27.24
C TYR A 617 8.04 18.30 -27.97
N GLU A 618 7.53 19.52 -27.85
CA GLU A 618 6.35 20.02 -28.57
C GLU A 618 6.50 19.87 -30.08
N ALA A 619 7.66 20.24 -30.63
CA ALA A 619 7.97 20.05 -32.05
C ALA A 619 8.07 18.56 -32.42
N TRP A 620 8.68 17.73 -31.57
CA TRP A 620 8.84 16.29 -31.78
C TRP A 620 7.51 15.56 -31.82
N CYS A 621 6.66 15.77 -30.81
CA CYS A 621 5.37 15.09 -30.69
C CYS A 621 4.26 15.78 -31.48
N GLY A 622 4.49 17.01 -31.94
CA GLY A 622 3.53 17.79 -32.72
C GLY A 622 2.34 18.28 -31.90
N ILE A 623 2.58 18.67 -30.64
CA ILE A 623 1.60 19.24 -29.71
C ILE A 623 2.03 20.67 -29.36
N SER A 624 1.09 21.60 -29.26
CA SER A 624 1.29 22.85 -28.52
C SER A 624 0.46 22.82 -27.25
N PHE A 625 1.12 22.78 -26.09
CA PHE A 625 0.44 22.78 -24.80
C PHE A 625 -0.16 24.14 -24.48
N ARG A 626 0.56 25.23 -24.80
CA ARG A 626 0.07 26.60 -24.60
C ARG A 626 -1.16 26.91 -25.46
N GLN A 627 -1.14 26.52 -26.74
CA GLN A 627 -2.26 26.74 -27.65
C GLN A 627 -3.33 25.64 -27.54
N ARG A 628 -3.02 24.53 -26.86
CA ARG A 628 -3.87 23.35 -26.72
C ARG A 628 -4.31 22.79 -28.07
N THR A 629 -3.34 22.58 -28.97
CA THR A 629 -3.57 22.04 -30.30
C THR A 629 -2.66 20.84 -30.59
N ALA A 630 -3.15 19.92 -31.41
CA ALA A 630 -2.37 18.78 -31.90
C ALA A 630 -2.27 18.81 -33.42
N SER A 631 -1.11 18.48 -33.95
CA SER A 631 -0.88 18.32 -35.39
C SER A 631 -1.36 16.95 -35.90
N GLN A 632 -1.36 16.76 -37.21
CA GLN A 632 -1.58 15.45 -37.82
C GLN A 632 -0.53 14.43 -37.37
N ARG A 633 0.74 14.85 -37.19
CA ARG A 633 1.81 14.00 -36.66
C ARG A 633 1.44 13.39 -35.30
N ALA A 634 0.92 14.21 -34.39
CA ALA A 634 0.47 13.75 -33.07
C ALA A 634 -0.69 12.75 -33.18
N ALA A 635 -1.69 13.06 -34.01
CA ALA A 635 -2.87 12.22 -34.21
C ALA A 635 -2.58 10.88 -34.92
N LEU A 636 -1.42 10.77 -35.58
CA LEU A 636 -0.92 9.56 -36.23
C LEU A 636 0.28 8.94 -35.49
N GLY A 637 0.57 9.34 -34.25
CA GLY A 637 1.66 8.74 -33.46
C GLY A 637 3.04 8.83 -34.11
N GLY A 638 3.27 9.83 -34.97
CA GLY A 638 4.53 10.02 -35.69
C GLY A 638 4.69 9.16 -36.95
N GLN A 639 3.69 8.34 -37.28
CA GLN A 639 3.68 7.43 -38.42
C GLN A 639 2.84 7.99 -39.58
N PRO A 640 3.09 7.55 -40.83
CA PRO A 640 2.28 7.96 -41.97
C PRO A 640 0.90 7.27 -41.94
N SER A 641 -0.12 7.84 -42.59
CA SER A 641 -1.51 7.36 -42.47
C SER A 641 -1.72 5.92 -42.95
N GLU A 642 -0.90 5.46 -43.88
CA GLU A 642 -1.03 4.19 -44.60
C GLU A 642 -0.74 2.99 -43.71
N VAL A 643 -0.05 3.18 -42.58
CA VAL A 643 0.20 2.11 -41.61
C VAL A 643 -1.02 1.80 -40.73
N TYR A 644 -2.10 2.58 -40.84
CA TYR A 644 -3.34 2.40 -40.09
C TYR A 644 -4.52 2.04 -40.99
N PHE A 645 -5.52 1.33 -40.47
CA PHE A 645 -6.79 1.15 -41.18
C PHE A 645 -7.46 2.50 -41.46
N SER A 646 -8.14 2.63 -42.61
CA SER A 646 -8.89 3.83 -42.96
C SER A 646 -10.11 3.97 -42.05
N SER A 647 -10.40 5.21 -41.63
CA SER A 647 -11.28 5.56 -40.51
C SER A 647 -12.79 5.35 -40.75
N ALA A 648 -13.21 4.39 -41.57
CA ALA A 648 -14.62 4.09 -41.80
C ALA A 648 -15.20 3.03 -40.85
N SER A 649 -14.37 2.35 -40.05
CA SER A 649 -14.80 1.20 -39.23
C SER A 649 -14.36 1.24 -37.76
N ASP A 650 -13.78 2.34 -37.27
CA ASP A 650 -13.22 2.42 -35.91
C ASP A 650 -14.26 2.74 -34.83
N ALA A 651 -15.38 2.01 -34.85
CA ALA A 651 -16.17 1.77 -33.66
C ALA A 651 -15.89 0.33 -33.21
N CYS A 652 -14.99 0.17 -32.23
CA CYS A 652 -14.93 -1.02 -31.39
C CYS A 652 -14.98 -0.53 -29.93
N PRO A 653 -15.65 -1.30 -29.05
CA PRO A 653 -16.59 -0.80 -28.04
C PRO A 653 -15.98 -0.07 -26.85
#